data_AF-A0A444W803-F1
#
_entry.id   AF-A0A444W803-F1
#
_cell.length_a   1.000
_cell.length_b   1.000
_cell.length_c   1.000
_cell.angle_alpha   90.00
_cell.angle_beta   90.00
_cell.angle_gamma   90.00
#
_symmetry.space_group_name_H-M   'P 1'
#
loop_
_entity.id
_entity.type
_entity.pdbx_description
1 polymer ?
#
loop_
_entity_poly.entity_id
_entity_poly.type
_entity_poly.pdbx_seq_one_letter_code
_entity_poly.pdbx_strand_id
1 'polypeptide(L)'
;MKKITVLLFLFFTVFAFAQKEANYWYFGNNAGIHFLDDGSVVPLGDSSMTTNEGCSSISDAQGNLLFYTDGRTVWDKNHIIMPNGNYLGGTGLLGDPSSTQSGIIVPKADDPNIYYIFTVDEPHHENTATYPNPFPGPYADGSTIPASDDGLNNGFNYSIVDLSVTGANGSEGDITTRNVHLVTYNPAIIDEIKYKCSEKITAVKNADGTGYWVITQFIDRFYAFLVDADGVNETPVVSQLLPVIPTSGYRRNAIGCLKISPTGNKLAIAHMQAGTETGGSESNGMVYLYDFNNSTGVVSNPLLIKENTLPYGVEFSPSGKKLYACYDTANVISGIYQYNLEATNIPGSEIFIIDTPQSGTLQLGPNGKIYRAVVSSQNLDVINNPEETGAACGYQQNGITLANGTSCFFGLPPFITSFFYASIEIENTCLGDTSEFTLAFTNQFDSIEWDFGDGSPTSAEINPTHVYTDAGTYNVVAIIEYTGESFTFSQNVTIAEVPVANTADNLRECDTGSDGIENFTLGDNTNAILGNQDPQDYEVFYYESLTNAQLSSGALNPDSYNNTSDPQTIYARVQNKNNTNCYAITTFTIGTMGVPGIDDTAEARICANTGDPVTLSTGITGAQYTYEWSNGRTTPTIQVTRSGTFSVEVTNANGCSKTQTFTVIPSDVAIIEDIDITDLTDNNTVTVHVSPTGGVNTTYEFSIDRPHGPFQESNHFEKVEPGLHTVYVSDVNGCGVVFKEISILSIPKFFTPNGDGVHDTWDIVGMNFKFYQNSTIYIYDRYGKLIANIDPKGSGWDGTYNGHPLPSTDYWYVVELDDGRTVKGHFSMIR
;
A
#
# COMPACT_ATOMS: atom_id res chain seq x y z
N MET A 1 -32.10 70.64 2.47
CA MET A 1 -31.36 69.79 1.52
C MET A 1 -30.57 68.74 2.30
N LYS A 2 -31.01 67.48 2.30
CA LYS A 2 -30.17 66.32 2.64
C LYS A 2 -30.36 65.31 1.51
N LYS A 3 -29.25 64.76 1.02
CA LYS A 3 -29.22 63.90 -0.17
C LYS A 3 -29.75 62.52 0.20
N ILE A 4 -30.65 61.97 -0.62
CA ILE A 4 -31.00 60.55 -0.60
C ILE A 4 -30.00 59.85 -1.50
N THR A 5 -29.22 58.93 -0.94
CA THR A 5 -28.37 58.02 -1.71
C THR A 5 -29.10 56.69 -1.75
N VAL A 6 -29.65 56.33 -2.92
CA VAL A 6 -30.19 54.99 -3.15
C VAL A 6 -29.00 54.08 -3.44
N LEU A 7 -28.70 53.14 -2.55
CA LEU A 7 -27.76 52.07 -2.83
C LEU A 7 -28.54 50.90 -3.43
N LEU A 8 -28.31 50.63 -4.71
CA LEU A 8 -28.90 49.49 -5.41
C LEU A 8 -28.04 48.25 -5.12
N PHE A 9 -28.45 47.42 -4.16
CA PHE A 9 -27.83 46.10 -3.99
C PHE A 9 -28.35 45.16 -5.09
N LEU A 10 -27.48 44.83 -6.06
CA LEU A 10 -27.66 43.62 -6.84
C LEU A 10 -27.37 42.44 -5.93
N PHE A 11 -28.41 41.67 -5.59
CA PHE A 11 -28.22 40.32 -5.08
C PHE A 11 -27.83 39.42 -6.24
N PHE A 12 -26.59 38.93 -6.23
CA PHE A 12 -26.26 37.67 -6.89
C PHE A 12 -26.55 36.56 -5.89
N THR A 13 -27.69 35.90 -6.03
CA THR A 13 -27.99 34.66 -5.32
C THR A 13 -27.33 33.52 -6.07
N VAL A 14 -26.36 32.87 -5.43
CA VAL A 14 -25.87 31.56 -5.85
C VAL A 14 -26.86 30.54 -5.27
N PHE A 15 -27.50 29.77 -6.13
CA PHE A 15 -28.48 28.77 -5.75
C PHE A 15 -27.77 27.43 -5.53
N ALA A 16 -27.98 26.82 -4.36
CA ALA A 16 -27.65 25.44 -4.08
C ALA A 16 -28.96 24.66 -3.92
N PHE A 17 -28.95 23.39 -4.35
CA PHE A 17 -30.11 22.53 -4.48
C PHE A 17 -29.71 21.15 -3.96
N ALA A 18 -30.65 20.35 -3.45
CA ALA A 18 -30.41 18.92 -3.31
C ALA A 18 -30.24 18.21 -4.67
N GLN A 19 -29.84 16.95 -4.59
CA GLN A 19 -29.40 16.10 -5.71
C GLN A 19 -30.30 16.18 -6.95
N LYS A 20 -29.81 16.93 -7.95
CA LYS A 20 -30.45 17.17 -9.25
C LYS A 20 -30.31 15.98 -10.21
N GLU A 21 -29.76 14.86 -9.78
CA GLU A 21 -29.55 13.63 -10.52
C GLU A 21 -30.84 13.12 -11.20
N ALA A 22 -32.01 13.48 -10.65
CA ALA A 22 -33.34 13.16 -11.19
C ALA A 22 -34.00 14.29 -12.04
N ASN A 23 -33.26 15.31 -12.48
CA ASN A 23 -33.82 16.46 -13.21
C ASN A 23 -34.29 16.17 -14.63
N TYR A 24 -33.68 15.21 -15.32
CA TYR A 24 -34.08 14.80 -16.68
C TYR A 24 -34.76 13.43 -16.67
N TRP A 25 -35.98 13.37 -17.21
CA TRP A 25 -36.75 12.14 -17.36
C TRP A 25 -36.99 11.86 -18.84
N TYR A 26 -36.65 10.67 -19.31
CA TYR A 26 -37.00 10.18 -20.65
C TYR A 26 -37.74 8.85 -20.59
N PHE A 27 -38.82 8.74 -21.36
CA PHE A 27 -39.77 7.63 -21.29
C PHE A 27 -40.67 7.58 -22.53
N GLY A 28 -41.43 6.48 -22.66
CA GLY A 28 -42.47 6.34 -23.67
C GLY A 28 -41.95 6.44 -25.11
N ASN A 29 -42.66 7.17 -25.97
CA ASN A 29 -42.25 7.42 -27.36
C ASN A 29 -41.74 8.85 -27.54
N ASN A 30 -40.41 9.00 -27.66
CA ASN A 30 -39.67 10.24 -27.85
C ASN A 30 -39.96 11.34 -26.82
N ALA A 31 -40.57 10.98 -25.68
CA ALA A 31 -41.01 11.94 -24.67
C ALA A 31 -39.95 12.13 -23.58
N GLY A 32 -39.96 13.33 -23.00
CA GLY A 32 -39.31 13.57 -21.72
C GLY A 32 -39.86 14.78 -21.01
N ILE A 33 -39.36 15.02 -19.79
CA ILE A 33 -39.55 16.26 -19.05
C ILE A 33 -38.25 16.67 -18.36
N HIS A 34 -38.08 17.97 -18.12
CA HIS A 34 -36.99 18.54 -17.34
C HIS A 34 -37.58 19.40 -16.21
N PHE A 35 -37.12 19.16 -14.99
CA PHE A 35 -37.42 19.94 -13.80
C PHE A 35 -36.48 21.15 -13.73
N LEU A 36 -37.04 22.36 -13.80
CA LEU A 36 -36.29 23.59 -13.68
C LEU A 36 -36.04 23.98 -12.22
N ASP A 37 -35.05 24.83 -12.01
CA ASP A 37 -34.61 25.36 -10.71
C ASP A 37 -35.71 26.09 -9.90
N ASP A 38 -36.81 26.50 -10.54
CA ASP A 38 -37.99 27.10 -9.89
C ASP A 38 -39.08 26.06 -9.54
N GLY A 39 -38.78 24.77 -9.67
CA GLY A 39 -39.70 23.65 -9.46
C GLY A 39 -40.71 23.43 -10.59
N SER A 40 -40.71 24.28 -11.63
CA SER A 40 -41.55 24.09 -12.82
C SER A 40 -41.02 22.97 -13.72
N VAL A 41 -41.88 22.46 -14.60
CA VAL A 41 -41.57 21.30 -15.45
C VAL A 41 -41.78 21.69 -16.90
N VAL A 42 -40.75 21.51 -17.73
CA VAL A 42 -40.81 21.73 -19.18
C VAL A 42 -40.80 20.41 -19.95
N PRO A 43 -41.64 20.25 -20.98
CA PRO A 43 -41.65 19.03 -21.79
C PRO A 43 -40.49 19.00 -22.78
N LEU A 44 -39.92 17.82 -22.96
CA LEU A 44 -38.87 17.50 -23.93
C LEU A 44 -39.43 16.62 -25.04
N GLY A 45 -38.82 16.71 -26.24
CA GLY A 45 -39.21 15.95 -27.43
C GLY A 45 -38.02 15.57 -28.33
N ASP A 46 -36.85 15.52 -27.72
CA ASP A 46 -35.53 15.20 -28.29
C ASP A 46 -35.08 13.76 -27.96
N SER A 47 -35.77 13.08 -27.04
CA SER A 47 -35.47 11.69 -26.69
C SER A 47 -35.46 10.77 -27.90
N SER A 48 -34.38 10.02 -28.06
CA SER A 48 -34.28 8.96 -29.08
C SER A 48 -34.85 7.60 -28.61
N MET A 49 -35.48 7.55 -27.44
CA MET A 49 -36.09 6.34 -26.88
C MET A 49 -37.51 6.10 -27.43
N THR A 50 -37.85 4.83 -27.68
CA THR A 50 -39.23 4.35 -27.85
C THR A 50 -39.41 3.07 -27.02
N THR A 51 -40.16 3.15 -25.92
CA THR A 51 -40.38 2.06 -24.95
C THR A 51 -41.85 2.03 -24.48
N ASN A 52 -42.31 0.88 -23.96
CA ASN A 52 -43.65 0.73 -23.39
C ASN A 52 -43.67 1.11 -21.89
N GLU A 53 -42.70 0.60 -21.14
CA GLU A 53 -42.64 0.71 -19.68
C GLU A 53 -41.19 0.98 -19.25
N GLY A 54 -40.28 0.09 -19.66
CA GLY A 54 -38.89 0.11 -19.28
C GLY A 54 -38.13 1.36 -19.70
N CYS A 55 -37.69 2.17 -18.73
CA CYS A 55 -36.83 3.33 -18.92
C CYS A 55 -36.06 3.68 -17.65
N SER A 56 -34.91 4.32 -17.79
CA SER A 56 -34.18 5.01 -16.71
C SER A 56 -33.33 6.14 -17.31
N SER A 57 -33.11 7.20 -16.53
CA SER A 57 -32.28 8.35 -16.92
C SER A 57 -31.51 8.85 -15.70
N ILE A 58 -30.36 9.51 -15.93
CA ILE A 58 -29.57 10.10 -14.85
C ILE A 58 -28.98 11.43 -15.29
N SER A 59 -28.91 12.36 -14.34
CA SER A 59 -28.22 13.66 -14.45
C SER A 59 -27.05 13.69 -13.47
N ASP A 60 -26.15 14.67 -13.58
CA ASP A 60 -25.18 14.96 -12.53
C ASP A 60 -25.82 15.72 -11.35
N ALA A 61 -25.05 15.92 -10.28
CA ALA A 61 -25.46 16.72 -9.11
C ALA A 61 -25.74 18.21 -9.42
N GLN A 62 -25.43 18.69 -10.63
CA GLN A 62 -25.78 20.03 -11.11
C GLN A 62 -27.04 20.02 -12.00
N GLY A 63 -27.61 18.85 -12.29
CA GLY A 63 -28.83 18.64 -13.06
C GLY A 63 -28.63 18.55 -14.56
N ASN A 64 -27.39 18.42 -15.04
CA ASN A 64 -27.13 18.19 -16.45
C ASN A 64 -27.35 16.70 -16.74
N LEU A 65 -28.15 16.38 -17.76
CA LEU A 65 -28.29 15.03 -18.29
C LEU A 65 -26.91 14.40 -18.57
N LEU A 66 -26.71 13.14 -18.14
CA LEU A 66 -25.53 12.36 -18.46
C LEU A 66 -25.82 11.30 -19.52
N PHE A 67 -26.81 10.43 -19.25
CA PHE A 67 -27.26 9.39 -20.17
C PHE A 67 -28.64 8.84 -19.77
N TYR A 68 -29.24 8.05 -20.66
CA TYR A 68 -30.51 7.37 -20.42
C TYR A 68 -30.59 6.03 -21.18
N THR A 69 -31.52 5.17 -20.78
CA THR A 69 -31.69 3.81 -21.33
C THR A 69 -33.14 3.33 -21.25
N ASP A 70 -33.54 2.46 -22.17
CA ASP A 70 -34.79 1.66 -22.10
C ASP A 70 -34.58 0.31 -21.37
N GLY A 71 -33.37 0.05 -20.85
CA GLY A 71 -32.92 -1.23 -20.31
C GLY A 71 -32.22 -2.13 -21.34
N ARG A 72 -32.17 -1.74 -22.63
CA ARG A 72 -31.53 -2.47 -23.73
C ARG A 72 -30.49 -1.64 -24.49
N THR A 73 -30.86 -0.41 -24.83
CA THR A 73 -30.02 0.57 -25.53
C THR A 73 -29.67 1.71 -24.59
N VAL A 74 -28.44 2.22 -24.64
CA VAL A 74 -27.96 3.34 -23.82
C VAL A 74 -27.60 4.50 -24.74
N TRP A 75 -28.14 5.68 -24.46
CA TRP A 75 -27.86 6.92 -25.17
C TRP A 75 -27.16 7.90 -24.24
N ASP A 76 -26.12 8.57 -24.72
CA ASP A 76 -25.50 9.69 -24.01
C ASP A 76 -26.42 10.93 -23.97
N LYS A 77 -25.98 11.98 -23.28
CA LYS A 77 -26.69 13.27 -23.21
C LYS A 77 -26.90 13.98 -24.55
N ASN A 78 -26.15 13.59 -25.60
CA ASN A 78 -26.27 14.12 -26.95
C ASN A 78 -27.19 13.24 -27.83
N HIS A 79 -27.87 12.26 -27.24
CA HIS A 79 -28.71 11.25 -27.88
C HIS A 79 -27.95 10.30 -28.84
N ILE A 80 -26.63 10.18 -28.67
CA ILE A 80 -25.79 9.23 -29.40
C ILE A 80 -25.80 7.90 -28.64
N ILE A 81 -26.15 6.81 -29.33
CA ILE A 81 -26.12 5.46 -28.75
C ILE A 81 -24.67 5.09 -28.39
N MET A 82 -24.41 4.68 -27.15
CA MET A 82 -23.11 4.16 -26.73
C MET A 82 -22.80 2.85 -27.47
N PRO A 83 -21.61 2.69 -28.10
CA PRO A 83 -21.29 1.53 -28.93
C PRO A 83 -21.49 0.16 -28.28
N ASN A 84 -21.14 0.00 -27.00
CA ASN A 84 -21.33 -1.23 -26.24
C ASN A 84 -22.67 -1.30 -25.48
N GLY A 85 -23.58 -0.36 -25.76
CA GLY A 85 -24.97 -0.32 -25.31
C GLY A 85 -25.94 -0.19 -26.49
N ASN A 86 -25.66 -0.81 -27.64
CA ASN A 86 -26.54 -0.75 -28.82
C ASN A 86 -27.26 -2.09 -29.06
N TYR A 87 -28.50 -2.21 -28.59
CA TYR A 87 -29.26 -3.45 -28.70
C TYR A 87 -29.46 -3.90 -30.16
N LEU A 88 -29.95 -2.99 -31.01
CA LEU A 88 -30.15 -3.26 -32.44
C LEU A 88 -28.83 -3.45 -33.21
N GLY A 89 -27.71 -3.01 -32.64
CA GLY A 89 -26.35 -3.30 -33.09
C GLY A 89 -25.78 -4.64 -32.62
N GLY A 90 -26.52 -5.41 -31.81
CA GLY A 90 -26.08 -6.69 -31.23
C GLY A 90 -25.11 -6.56 -30.05
N THR A 91 -25.04 -5.38 -29.43
CA THR A 91 -24.12 -5.10 -28.30
C THR A 91 -24.82 -4.65 -27.01
N GLY A 92 -26.15 -4.54 -27.00
CA GLY A 92 -26.93 -3.96 -25.92
C GLY A 92 -26.99 -4.73 -24.60
N LEU A 93 -27.80 -4.17 -23.70
CA LEU A 93 -28.06 -4.66 -22.36
C LEU A 93 -29.23 -5.67 -22.35
N LEU A 94 -29.32 -6.46 -21.28
CA LEU A 94 -30.30 -7.54 -21.12
C LEU A 94 -31.44 -7.18 -20.13
N GLY A 95 -32.04 -6.00 -20.27
CA GLY A 95 -33.38 -5.72 -19.75
C GLY A 95 -34.46 -5.91 -20.83
N ASP A 96 -35.71 -5.53 -20.56
CA ASP A 96 -36.80 -5.51 -21.55
C ASP A 96 -37.72 -4.26 -21.40
N PRO A 97 -38.08 -3.55 -22.50
CA PRO A 97 -38.94 -2.37 -22.47
C PRO A 97 -40.41 -2.62 -22.03
N SER A 98 -40.83 -3.88 -21.96
CA SER A 98 -42.10 -4.40 -21.41
C SER A 98 -42.02 -4.62 -19.89
N SER A 99 -40.81 -4.69 -19.30
CA SER A 99 -40.66 -4.81 -17.84
C SER A 99 -41.06 -3.53 -17.13
N THR A 100 -41.96 -3.64 -16.14
CA THR A 100 -42.50 -2.53 -15.34
C THR A 100 -41.42 -1.54 -14.84
N GLN A 101 -40.23 -2.04 -14.49
CA GLN A 101 -39.06 -1.23 -14.11
C GLN A 101 -37.76 -1.79 -14.74
N SER A 102 -37.65 -1.80 -16.08
CA SER A 102 -36.57 -2.50 -16.82
C SER A 102 -35.12 -2.24 -16.39
N GLY A 103 -34.83 -1.11 -15.76
CA GLY A 103 -33.54 -0.89 -15.13
C GLY A 103 -33.49 0.33 -14.22
N ILE A 104 -32.40 0.44 -13.46
CA ILE A 104 -32.08 1.61 -12.62
C ILE A 104 -30.60 1.97 -12.78
N ILE A 105 -30.30 3.26 -12.73
CA ILE A 105 -28.93 3.78 -12.83
C ILE A 105 -28.44 4.15 -11.42
N VAL A 106 -27.23 3.70 -11.07
CA VAL A 106 -26.61 3.89 -9.75
C VAL A 106 -25.17 4.38 -9.92
N PRO A 107 -24.79 5.55 -9.38
CA PRO A 107 -23.40 6.01 -9.43
C PRO A 107 -22.52 5.14 -8.53
N LYS A 108 -21.23 5.00 -8.89
CA LYS A 108 -20.22 4.44 -8.00
C LYS A 108 -19.91 5.44 -6.89
N ALA A 109 -19.66 4.96 -5.68
CA ALA A 109 -19.17 5.83 -4.62
C ALA A 109 -17.74 6.30 -4.93
N ASP A 110 -17.43 7.55 -4.57
CA ASP A 110 -16.14 8.23 -4.74
C ASP A 110 -15.59 8.33 -6.18
N ASP A 111 -16.38 7.97 -7.22
CA ASP A 111 -16.00 8.14 -8.62
C ASP A 111 -17.15 8.75 -9.45
N PRO A 112 -17.07 10.03 -9.85
CA PRO A 112 -18.14 10.72 -10.56
C PRO A 112 -18.31 10.27 -12.02
N ASN A 113 -17.40 9.43 -12.56
CA ASN A 113 -17.43 8.99 -13.95
C ASN A 113 -18.05 7.59 -14.12
N ILE A 114 -18.12 6.79 -13.06
CA ILE A 114 -18.54 5.39 -13.15
C ILE A 114 -19.97 5.23 -12.66
N TYR A 115 -20.82 4.63 -13.49
CA TYR A 115 -22.21 4.32 -13.18
C TYR A 115 -22.52 2.87 -13.50
N TYR A 116 -23.43 2.28 -12.74
CA TYR A 116 -23.95 0.94 -12.93
C TYR A 116 -25.38 1.02 -13.45
N ILE A 117 -25.66 0.37 -14.58
CA ILE A 117 -27.03 0.12 -15.06
C ILE A 117 -27.39 -1.29 -14.63
N PHE A 118 -28.29 -1.42 -13.66
CA PHE A 118 -28.90 -2.71 -13.33
C PHE A 118 -30.15 -2.90 -14.18
N THR A 119 -30.36 -4.10 -14.73
CA THR A 119 -31.50 -4.42 -15.59
C THR A 119 -32.26 -5.66 -15.10
N VAL A 120 -33.59 -5.63 -15.30
CA VAL A 120 -34.51 -6.77 -15.15
C VAL A 120 -35.15 -7.06 -16.50
N ASP A 121 -35.46 -8.33 -16.74
CA ASP A 121 -36.05 -8.84 -17.98
C ASP A 121 -37.52 -9.26 -17.78
N GLU A 122 -38.34 -9.30 -18.84
CA GLU A 122 -39.73 -9.76 -18.72
C GLU A 122 -39.72 -11.27 -18.47
N PRO A 123 -40.39 -11.78 -17.41
CA PRO A 123 -40.50 -13.21 -17.16
C PRO A 123 -41.55 -13.89 -18.05
N HIS A 124 -41.38 -13.74 -19.37
CA HIS A 124 -42.33 -14.19 -20.36
C HIS A 124 -42.42 -15.73 -20.42
N HIS A 125 -43.62 -16.27 -20.19
CA HIS A 125 -43.83 -17.71 -20.05
C HIS A 125 -43.45 -18.53 -21.30
N GLU A 126 -43.59 -17.98 -22.51
CA GLU A 126 -43.22 -18.70 -23.73
C GLU A 126 -41.68 -18.81 -23.89
N ASN A 127 -40.92 -17.85 -23.36
CA ASN A 127 -39.45 -17.92 -23.27
C ASN A 127 -39.03 -19.02 -22.28
N THR A 128 -39.76 -19.13 -21.17
CA THR A 128 -39.53 -20.22 -20.20
C THR A 128 -39.91 -21.61 -20.71
N ALA A 129 -40.80 -21.70 -21.70
CA ALA A 129 -41.25 -22.97 -22.27
C ALA A 129 -40.21 -23.61 -23.20
N THR A 130 -39.33 -22.82 -23.82
CA THR A 130 -38.25 -23.30 -24.71
C THR A 130 -36.87 -23.35 -24.05
N TYR A 131 -36.75 -22.87 -22.80
CA TYR A 131 -35.51 -22.85 -22.01
C TYR A 131 -34.72 -24.18 -22.11
N PRO A 132 -33.39 -24.13 -22.37
CA PRO A 132 -32.52 -22.95 -22.40
C PRO A 132 -32.43 -22.26 -23.78
N ASN A 133 -33.29 -22.60 -24.74
CA ASN A 133 -33.25 -22.01 -26.08
C ASN A 133 -34.16 -20.78 -26.18
N PRO A 134 -33.79 -19.77 -27.00
CA PRO A 134 -34.68 -18.66 -27.32
C PRO A 134 -36.02 -19.15 -27.89
N PHE A 135 -37.10 -18.45 -27.55
CA PHE A 135 -38.42 -18.70 -28.11
C PHE A 135 -38.45 -18.36 -29.61
N PRO A 136 -38.84 -19.28 -30.51
CA PRO A 136 -38.70 -19.09 -31.95
C PRO A 136 -40.00 -18.61 -32.65
N GLY A 137 -41.06 -18.33 -31.89
CA GLY A 137 -42.42 -18.11 -32.41
C GLY A 137 -42.97 -16.70 -32.18
N PRO A 138 -44.19 -16.41 -32.68
CA PRO A 138 -45.00 -15.35 -32.12
C PRO A 138 -45.60 -15.76 -30.79
N TYR A 139 -45.73 -14.81 -29.87
CA TYR A 139 -46.39 -14.98 -28.59
C TYR A 139 -47.91 -15.15 -28.77
N ALA A 140 -48.57 -15.77 -27.78
CA ALA A 140 -49.97 -16.17 -27.83
C ALA A 140 -50.96 -14.98 -27.92
N ASP A 141 -50.55 -13.79 -27.50
CA ASP A 141 -51.29 -12.53 -27.65
C ASP A 141 -51.22 -11.95 -29.08
N GLY A 142 -50.45 -12.57 -29.98
CA GLY A 142 -50.29 -12.17 -31.37
C GLY A 142 -49.18 -11.15 -31.60
N SER A 143 -48.47 -10.71 -30.57
CA SER A 143 -47.16 -10.10 -30.76
C SER A 143 -46.19 -11.16 -31.33
N THR A 144 -45.29 -10.75 -32.22
CA THR A 144 -44.09 -11.58 -32.48
C THR A 144 -43.17 -11.49 -31.27
N ILE A 145 -42.01 -12.19 -31.26
CA ILE A 145 -40.84 -11.60 -30.60
C ILE A 145 -40.81 -10.12 -31.05
N PRO A 146 -40.88 -9.12 -30.17
CA PRO A 146 -40.66 -7.74 -30.57
C PRO A 146 -39.42 -7.66 -31.46
N ALA A 147 -39.37 -6.72 -32.42
CA ALA A 147 -38.14 -6.50 -33.20
C ALA A 147 -36.92 -6.04 -32.34
N SER A 148 -37.12 -5.99 -31.02
CA SER A 148 -36.27 -5.48 -29.96
C SER A 148 -36.16 -6.45 -28.76
N ASP A 149 -36.64 -7.70 -28.84
CA ASP A 149 -36.53 -8.75 -27.79
C ASP A 149 -35.70 -9.93 -28.31
N ASP A 150 -35.05 -10.68 -27.43
CA ASP A 150 -34.18 -11.83 -27.75
C ASP A 150 -34.88 -13.19 -27.57
N GLY A 151 -36.08 -13.19 -26.96
CA GLY A 151 -36.86 -14.41 -26.72
C GLY A 151 -36.29 -15.30 -25.61
N LEU A 152 -35.40 -14.77 -24.76
CA LEU A 152 -34.91 -15.42 -23.55
C LEU A 152 -35.56 -14.81 -22.31
N ASN A 153 -35.14 -15.30 -21.15
CA ASN A 153 -35.21 -14.55 -19.91
C ASN A 153 -33.78 -14.49 -19.39
N ASN A 154 -33.26 -13.28 -19.29
CA ASN A 154 -31.88 -12.98 -18.94
C ASN A 154 -31.71 -12.71 -17.44
N GLY A 155 -32.80 -12.47 -16.71
CA GLY A 155 -32.81 -12.28 -15.26
C GLY A 155 -32.24 -10.94 -14.82
N PHE A 156 -31.69 -10.91 -13.60
CA PHE A 156 -31.07 -9.70 -13.05
C PHE A 156 -29.62 -9.57 -13.51
N ASN A 157 -29.25 -8.43 -14.06
CA ASN A 157 -27.91 -8.17 -14.59
C ASN A 157 -27.46 -6.75 -14.23
N TYR A 158 -26.14 -6.48 -14.25
CA TYR A 158 -25.62 -5.12 -14.22
C TYR A 158 -24.56 -4.86 -15.30
N SER A 159 -24.39 -3.60 -15.67
CA SER A 159 -23.42 -3.12 -16.65
C SER A 159 -22.74 -1.85 -16.15
N ILE A 160 -21.48 -1.62 -16.53
CA ILE A 160 -20.66 -0.48 -16.12
C ILE A 160 -20.59 0.52 -17.28
N VAL A 161 -21.10 1.71 -17.04
CA VAL A 161 -20.89 2.91 -17.85
C VAL A 161 -19.65 3.63 -17.32
N ASP A 162 -18.75 3.99 -18.21
CA ASP A 162 -17.63 4.88 -17.91
C ASP A 162 -17.80 6.16 -18.73
N LEU A 163 -18.00 7.29 -18.07
CA LEU A 163 -18.15 8.61 -18.70
C LEU A 163 -16.81 9.32 -18.96
N SER A 164 -15.69 8.77 -18.46
CA SER A 164 -14.35 9.33 -18.71
C SER A 164 -13.81 9.01 -20.11
N VAL A 165 -14.42 8.04 -20.80
CA VAL A 165 -14.06 7.62 -22.16
C VAL A 165 -14.98 8.26 -23.22
N THR A 166 -14.56 8.20 -24.48
CA THR A 166 -15.41 8.56 -25.63
C THR A 166 -15.65 7.32 -26.47
N GLY A 167 -16.91 6.99 -26.75
CA GLY A 167 -17.26 5.84 -27.58
C GLY A 167 -16.71 5.98 -29.02
N ALA A 168 -16.51 4.86 -29.69
CA ALA A 168 -15.94 4.81 -31.05
C ALA A 168 -16.74 5.57 -32.14
N ASN A 169 -17.98 5.97 -31.85
CA ASN A 169 -18.84 6.81 -32.70
C ASN A 169 -18.93 8.28 -32.23
N GLY A 170 -18.23 8.66 -31.16
CA GLY A 170 -18.25 10.00 -30.57
C GLY A 170 -19.24 10.20 -29.41
N SER A 171 -19.86 9.15 -28.86
CA SER A 171 -20.65 9.28 -27.62
C SER A 171 -19.78 9.71 -26.44
N GLU A 172 -20.34 10.54 -25.57
CA GLU A 172 -19.76 10.82 -24.25
C GLU A 172 -20.02 9.62 -23.33
N GLY A 173 -18.95 8.91 -22.97
CA GLY A 173 -19.00 7.62 -22.31
C GLY A 173 -19.22 6.42 -23.25
N ASP A 174 -18.96 5.23 -22.70
CA ASP A 174 -19.28 3.92 -23.32
C ASP A 174 -19.50 2.86 -22.21
N ILE A 175 -20.07 1.71 -22.59
CA ILE A 175 -20.23 0.57 -21.69
C ILE A 175 -18.92 -0.24 -21.68
N THR A 176 -18.22 -0.27 -20.56
CA THR A 176 -16.90 -0.94 -20.43
C THR A 176 -17.02 -2.41 -20.05
N THR A 177 -18.03 -2.74 -19.25
CA THR A 177 -18.43 -4.11 -18.89
C THR A 177 -19.94 -4.20 -19.02
N ARG A 178 -20.50 -5.26 -19.62
CA ARG A 178 -21.95 -5.41 -19.78
C ARG A 178 -22.46 -6.75 -19.27
N ASN A 179 -23.72 -6.74 -18.82
CA ASN A 179 -24.53 -7.93 -18.57
C ASN A 179 -23.86 -8.94 -17.62
N VAL A 180 -23.26 -8.45 -16.54
CA VAL A 180 -22.77 -9.26 -15.43
C VAL A 180 -23.99 -9.81 -14.69
N HIS A 181 -24.13 -11.13 -14.66
CA HIS A 181 -25.34 -11.78 -14.20
C HIS A 181 -25.36 -11.94 -12.67
N LEU A 182 -26.44 -11.48 -12.04
CA LEU A 182 -26.64 -11.54 -10.60
C LEU A 182 -27.69 -12.61 -10.25
N VAL A 183 -27.30 -13.59 -9.43
CA VAL A 183 -28.14 -14.76 -9.13
C VAL A 183 -29.23 -14.41 -8.10
N THR A 184 -30.40 -14.03 -8.60
CA THR A 184 -31.61 -13.67 -7.82
C THR A 184 -32.61 -14.83 -7.67
N TYR A 185 -32.13 -16.07 -7.77
CA TYR A 185 -32.94 -17.29 -7.75
C TYR A 185 -32.15 -18.47 -7.17
N ASN A 186 -32.81 -19.60 -6.92
CA ASN A 186 -32.14 -20.83 -6.50
C ASN A 186 -31.70 -21.66 -7.73
N PRO A 187 -30.39 -21.77 -8.04
CA PRO A 187 -29.91 -22.49 -9.22
C PRO A 187 -30.10 -24.02 -9.16
N ALA A 188 -30.60 -24.56 -8.05
CA ALA A 188 -30.99 -25.97 -7.94
C ALA A 188 -32.46 -26.24 -8.37
N ILE A 189 -33.29 -25.21 -8.58
CA ILE A 189 -34.73 -25.35 -8.88
C ILE A 189 -35.01 -24.91 -10.31
N ILE A 190 -35.27 -25.87 -11.21
CA ILE A 190 -35.40 -25.61 -12.65
C ILE A 190 -36.46 -24.56 -13.02
N ASP A 191 -37.57 -24.50 -12.28
CA ASP A 191 -38.62 -23.51 -12.53
C ASP A 191 -38.23 -22.11 -12.05
N GLU A 192 -37.30 -21.98 -11.11
CA GLU A 192 -36.72 -20.69 -10.75
C GLU A 192 -35.70 -20.22 -11.80
N ILE A 193 -34.84 -21.12 -12.29
CA ILE A 193 -33.83 -20.84 -13.35
C ILE A 193 -34.48 -20.31 -14.64
N LYS A 194 -35.73 -20.71 -14.92
CA LYS A 194 -36.51 -20.25 -16.06
C LYS A 194 -36.93 -18.78 -15.97
N TYR A 195 -37.32 -18.31 -14.78
CA TYR A 195 -37.89 -16.97 -14.58
C TYR A 195 -36.90 -15.95 -13.99
N LYS A 196 -35.89 -16.40 -13.22
CA LYS A 196 -34.72 -15.68 -12.68
C LYS A 196 -34.96 -14.45 -11.79
N CYS A 197 -35.81 -13.51 -12.16
CA CYS A 197 -36.14 -12.28 -11.44
C CYS A 197 -37.62 -11.91 -11.64
N SER A 198 -38.10 -10.86 -10.99
CA SER A 198 -39.33 -10.16 -11.39
C SER A 198 -38.97 -8.82 -12.05
N GLU A 199 -39.97 -8.12 -12.58
CA GLU A 199 -39.83 -6.80 -13.23
C GLU A 199 -39.63 -5.64 -12.22
N LYS A 200 -39.07 -5.94 -11.05
CA LYS A 200 -39.08 -5.06 -9.87
C LYS A 200 -37.68 -4.73 -9.43
N ILE A 201 -37.40 -3.44 -9.34
CA ILE A 201 -36.10 -2.91 -8.91
C ILE A 201 -36.27 -1.55 -8.24
N THR A 202 -35.50 -1.29 -7.19
CA THR A 202 -35.41 0.03 -6.56
C THR A 202 -34.02 0.21 -5.95
N ALA A 203 -33.65 1.45 -5.61
CA ALA A 203 -32.38 1.74 -4.95
C ALA A 203 -32.49 2.89 -3.96
N VAL A 204 -31.59 2.90 -2.96
CA VAL A 204 -31.46 3.95 -1.94
C VAL A 204 -29.99 4.11 -1.54
N LYS A 205 -29.57 5.31 -1.11
CA LYS A 205 -28.28 5.52 -0.45
C LYS A 205 -28.25 4.75 0.89
N ASN A 206 -27.13 4.08 1.18
CA ASN A 206 -26.96 3.33 2.44
C ASN A 206 -26.87 4.26 3.67
N ALA A 207 -26.96 3.69 4.88
CA ALA A 207 -27.15 4.46 6.11
C ALA A 207 -25.96 5.34 6.54
N ASP A 208 -24.73 4.96 6.17
CA ASP A 208 -23.48 5.69 6.42
C ASP A 208 -23.09 6.62 5.25
N GLY A 209 -23.81 6.54 4.13
CA GLY A 209 -23.61 7.37 2.95
C GLY A 209 -22.46 6.94 2.04
N THR A 210 -21.80 5.81 2.32
CA THR A 210 -20.64 5.27 1.57
C THR A 210 -21.01 4.57 0.25
N GLY A 211 -22.31 4.43 -0.05
CA GLY A 211 -22.78 3.69 -1.21
C GLY A 211 -24.29 3.62 -1.33
N TYR A 212 -24.77 2.60 -2.04
CA TYR A 212 -26.18 2.39 -2.37
C TYR A 212 -26.59 0.93 -2.20
N TRP A 213 -27.81 0.70 -1.74
CA TRP A 213 -28.47 -0.59 -1.86
C TRP A 213 -29.30 -0.63 -3.14
N VAL A 214 -29.14 -1.70 -3.92
CA VAL A 214 -30.02 -2.03 -5.05
C VAL A 214 -30.85 -3.25 -4.66
N ILE A 215 -32.17 -3.10 -4.64
CA ILE A 215 -33.10 -4.12 -4.16
C ILE A 215 -33.98 -4.62 -5.30
N THR A 216 -34.03 -5.94 -5.47
CA THR A 216 -34.98 -6.64 -6.34
C THR A 216 -35.68 -7.79 -5.58
N GLN A 217 -36.70 -8.39 -6.19
CA GLN A 217 -37.55 -9.40 -5.57
C GLN A 217 -37.80 -10.57 -6.54
N PHE A 218 -37.84 -11.79 -5.99
CA PHE A 218 -38.23 -12.99 -6.74
C PHE A 218 -38.94 -14.00 -5.83
N ILE A 219 -40.15 -14.41 -6.22
CA ILE A 219 -41.05 -15.34 -5.48
C ILE A 219 -41.40 -14.83 -4.08
N ASP A 220 -40.53 -15.08 -3.11
CA ASP A 220 -40.67 -14.83 -1.67
C ASP A 220 -39.39 -14.23 -1.07
N ARG A 221 -38.40 -13.91 -1.92
CA ARG A 221 -37.08 -13.40 -1.52
C ARG A 221 -36.85 -12.01 -2.06
N PHE A 222 -36.41 -11.12 -1.18
CA PHE A 222 -35.76 -9.87 -1.55
C PHE A 222 -34.25 -10.07 -1.58
N TYR A 223 -33.60 -9.43 -2.55
CA TYR A 223 -32.16 -9.47 -2.78
C TYR A 223 -31.65 -8.03 -2.77
N ALA A 224 -30.88 -7.66 -1.75
CA ALA A 224 -30.26 -6.34 -1.62
C ALA A 224 -28.75 -6.44 -1.88
N PHE A 225 -28.30 -5.85 -2.99
CA PHE A 225 -26.90 -5.77 -3.40
C PHE A 225 -26.32 -4.43 -2.93
N LEU A 226 -25.12 -4.43 -2.35
CA LEU A 226 -24.40 -3.22 -2.00
C LEU A 226 -23.61 -2.72 -3.22
N VAL A 227 -23.59 -1.41 -3.44
CA VAL A 227 -22.75 -0.72 -4.42
C VAL A 227 -21.96 0.36 -3.68
N ASP A 228 -20.64 0.20 -3.60
CA ASP A 228 -19.74 1.05 -2.82
C ASP A 228 -18.51 1.50 -3.66
N ALA A 229 -17.44 1.93 -3.01
CA ALA A 229 -16.22 2.39 -3.65
C ALA A 229 -15.40 1.25 -4.31
N ASP A 230 -15.59 -0.01 -3.90
CA ASP A 230 -15.01 -1.18 -4.57
C ASP A 230 -15.90 -1.63 -5.76
N GLY A 231 -17.21 -1.35 -5.69
CA GLY A 231 -18.16 -1.49 -6.79
C GLY A 231 -19.40 -2.28 -6.39
N VAL A 232 -19.91 -3.12 -7.29
CA VAL A 232 -21.08 -3.98 -7.01
C VAL A 232 -20.63 -5.23 -6.23
N ASN A 233 -21.12 -5.38 -5.01
CA ASN A 233 -21.01 -6.63 -4.27
C ASN A 233 -22.02 -7.65 -4.82
N GLU A 234 -21.54 -8.59 -5.64
CA GLU A 234 -22.36 -9.63 -6.28
C GLU A 234 -23.02 -10.62 -5.30
N THR A 235 -22.69 -10.58 -4.00
CA THR A 235 -23.32 -11.41 -2.96
C THR A 235 -24.38 -10.59 -2.19
N PRO A 236 -25.67 -10.77 -2.49
CA PRO A 236 -26.73 -9.96 -1.87
C PRO A 236 -27.05 -10.40 -0.45
N VAL A 237 -27.57 -9.46 0.33
CA VAL A 237 -28.33 -9.77 1.54
C VAL A 237 -29.70 -10.30 1.11
N VAL A 238 -30.03 -11.53 1.50
CA VAL A 238 -31.27 -12.21 1.09
C VAL A 238 -32.25 -12.29 2.25
N SER A 239 -33.46 -11.77 2.04
CA SER A 239 -34.54 -11.78 3.04
C SER A 239 -35.75 -12.56 2.49
N GLN A 240 -36.07 -13.72 3.07
CA GLN A 240 -37.19 -14.57 2.65
C GLN A 240 -38.43 -14.33 3.53
N LEU A 241 -39.53 -13.85 2.93
CA LEU A 241 -40.72 -13.34 3.62
C LEU A 241 -42.01 -13.67 2.84
N LEU A 242 -43.17 -13.51 3.48
CA LEU A 242 -44.47 -13.55 2.80
C LEU A 242 -44.72 -12.24 2.01
N PRO A 243 -45.47 -12.27 0.91
CA PRO A 243 -46.19 -13.42 0.34
C PRO A 243 -45.29 -14.30 -0.56
N VAL A 244 -45.66 -15.57 -0.72
CA VAL A 244 -45.01 -16.46 -1.70
C VAL A 244 -45.73 -16.31 -3.04
N ILE A 245 -45.05 -15.71 -4.03
CA ILE A 245 -45.61 -15.48 -5.37
C ILE A 245 -45.43 -16.73 -6.26
N PRO A 246 -46.50 -17.40 -6.73
CA PRO A 246 -46.37 -18.67 -7.46
C PRO A 246 -45.68 -18.52 -8.82
N THR A 247 -44.72 -19.40 -9.12
CA THR A 247 -44.03 -19.46 -10.42
C THR A 247 -44.91 -19.95 -11.56
N SER A 248 -46.01 -20.66 -11.29
CA SER A 248 -46.90 -21.16 -12.36
C SER A 248 -47.69 -20.03 -13.05
N GLY A 249 -47.97 -18.92 -12.36
CA GLY A 249 -48.57 -17.71 -12.94
C GLY A 249 -47.59 -16.57 -13.21
N TYR A 250 -46.26 -16.81 -13.18
CA TYR A 250 -45.27 -15.75 -12.96
C TYR A 250 -45.30 -14.60 -13.99
N ARG A 251 -45.62 -14.86 -15.27
CA ARG A 251 -45.77 -13.82 -16.32
C ARG A 251 -46.75 -12.70 -15.95
N ARG A 252 -47.72 -12.96 -15.06
CA ARG A 252 -48.66 -11.94 -14.56
C ARG A 252 -48.39 -11.55 -13.11
N ASN A 253 -47.83 -12.46 -12.32
CA ASN A 253 -47.53 -12.19 -10.92
C ASN A 253 -46.28 -11.30 -10.72
N ALA A 254 -45.38 -11.27 -11.71
CA ALA A 254 -44.16 -10.47 -11.69
C ALA A 254 -44.37 -8.97 -11.97
N ILE A 255 -45.48 -8.61 -12.64
CA ILE A 255 -45.82 -7.24 -13.03
C ILE A 255 -46.08 -6.34 -11.80
N GLY A 256 -45.77 -5.05 -11.93
CA GLY A 256 -45.99 -4.02 -10.91
C GLY A 256 -44.69 -3.55 -10.24
N CYS A 257 -44.68 -2.36 -9.64
CA CYS A 257 -43.46 -1.74 -9.11
C CYS A 257 -43.01 -2.28 -7.73
N LEU A 258 -41.72 -2.09 -7.46
CA LEU A 258 -41.11 -2.02 -6.13
C LEU A 258 -40.56 -0.61 -5.92
N LYS A 259 -40.85 0.01 -4.78
CA LYS A 259 -40.26 1.29 -4.35
C LYS A 259 -39.75 1.16 -2.92
N ILE A 260 -38.70 1.92 -2.62
CA ILE A 260 -38.24 2.19 -1.27
C ILE A 260 -38.54 3.66 -0.90
N SER A 261 -38.95 3.92 0.34
CA SER A 261 -39.19 5.26 0.85
C SER A 261 -37.95 6.15 0.71
N PRO A 262 -38.06 7.47 0.46
CA PRO A 262 -36.90 8.38 0.41
C PRO A 262 -36.02 8.34 1.68
N THR A 263 -36.64 8.09 2.83
CA THR A 263 -36.01 7.85 4.15
C THR A 263 -35.25 6.52 4.27
N GLY A 264 -35.27 5.65 3.24
CA GLY A 264 -34.59 4.37 3.22
C GLY A 264 -35.03 3.34 4.28
N ASN A 265 -36.22 3.46 4.87
CA ASN A 265 -36.66 2.58 5.97
C ASN A 265 -37.89 1.71 5.66
N LYS A 266 -38.57 1.90 4.53
CA LYS A 266 -39.74 1.10 4.12
C LYS A 266 -39.72 0.73 2.65
N LEU A 267 -40.14 -0.48 2.32
CA LEU A 267 -40.35 -0.96 0.95
C LEU A 267 -41.84 -1.16 0.69
N ALA A 268 -42.33 -0.71 -0.47
CA ALA A 268 -43.68 -0.98 -0.96
C ALA A 268 -43.61 -1.73 -2.29
N ILE A 269 -44.43 -2.77 -2.45
CA ILE A 269 -44.45 -3.63 -3.63
C ILE A 269 -45.89 -3.83 -4.14
N ALA A 270 -46.06 -3.79 -5.45
CA ALA A 270 -47.28 -4.16 -6.16
C ALA A 270 -47.09 -5.50 -6.88
N HIS A 271 -47.80 -6.54 -6.46
CA HIS A 271 -47.90 -7.80 -7.20
C HIS A 271 -49.23 -7.82 -7.95
N MET A 272 -49.19 -7.65 -9.27
CA MET A 272 -50.41 -7.49 -10.08
C MET A 272 -51.38 -8.67 -9.92
N GLN A 273 -50.85 -9.88 -9.78
CA GLN A 273 -51.59 -11.12 -9.54
C GLN A 273 -50.82 -12.02 -8.57
N ALA A 274 -51.51 -13.00 -7.99
CA ALA A 274 -50.90 -14.15 -7.31
C ALA A 274 -51.48 -15.46 -7.87
N GLY A 275 -51.75 -15.47 -9.18
CA GLY A 275 -52.41 -16.53 -9.89
C GLY A 275 -51.57 -17.79 -10.01
N THR A 276 -52.25 -18.91 -10.26
CA THR A 276 -51.60 -20.22 -10.44
C THR A 276 -51.68 -20.73 -11.87
N GLU A 277 -52.45 -20.08 -12.73
CA GLU A 277 -52.54 -20.39 -14.16
C GLU A 277 -51.57 -19.54 -14.99
N THR A 278 -50.81 -20.19 -15.87
CA THR A 278 -49.83 -19.52 -16.72
C THR A 278 -50.52 -18.59 -17.71
N GLY A 279 -50.21 -17.29 -17.66
CA GLY A 279 -50.87 -16.29 -18.50
C GLY A 279 -52.33 -16.02 -18.11
N GLY A 280 -52.74 -16.40 -16.89
CA GLY A 280 -54.09 -16.21 -16.37
C GLY A 280 -54.51 -14.73 -16.26
N SER A 281 -55.75 -14.51 -15.83
CA SER A 281 -56.29 -13.16 -15.58
C SER A 281 -57.11 -13.17 -14.30
N GLU A 282 -56.40 -13.24 -13.18
CA GLU A 282 -56.95 -13.35 -11.83
C GLU A 282 -56.89 -11.98 -11.11
N SER A 283 -57.99 -11.52 -10.50
CA SER A 283 -58.01 -10.30 -9.67
C SER A 283 -57.66 -10.60 -8.22
N ASN A 284 -56.53 -11.28 -8.01
CA ASN A 284 -56.02 -11.72 -6.70
C ASN A 284 -54.65 -11.13 -6.34
N GLY A 285 -54.25 -10.05 -7.02
CA GLY A 285 -53.06 -9.28 -6.70
C GLY A 285 -53.14 -8.57 -5.36
N MET A 286 -51.99 -8.04 -4.94
CA MET A 286 -51.77 -7.53 -3.59
C MET A 286 -50.72 -6.43 -3.53
N VAL A 287 -50.93 -5.48 -2.63
CA VAL A 287 -49.96 -4.45 -2.24
C VAL A 287 -49.43 -4.80 -0.86
N TYR A 288 -48.11 -4.86 -0.71
CA TYR A 288 -47.44 -5.09 0.57
C TYR A 288 -46.49 -3.94 0.93
N LEU A 289 -46.34 -3.72 2.23
CA LEU A 289 -45.34 -2.85 2.84
C LEU A 289 -44.40 -3.69 3.72
N TYR A 290 -43.13 -3.31 3.80
CA TYR A 290 -42.10 -3.95 4.62
C TYR A 290 -41.25 -2.88 5.30
N ASP A 291 -40.58 -3.25 6.38
CA ASP A 291 -39.49 -2.45 6.94
C ASP A 291 -38.16 -2.85 6.28
N PHE A 292 -37.32 -1.87 5.98
CA PHE A 292 -35.96 -2.08 5.46
C PHE A 292 -34.93 -1.51 6.44
N ASN A 293 -33.91 -2.31 6.77
CA ASN A 293 -32.79 -1.86 7.57
C ASN A 293 -31.67 -1.34 6.65
N ASN A 294 -31.60 -0.02 6.47
CA ASN A 294 -30.64 0.63 5.58
C ASN A 294 -29.16 0.43 5.97
N SER A 295 -28.89 0.02 7.22
CA SER A 295 -27.53 -0.30 7.67
C SER A 295 -27.11 -1.73 7.35
N THR A 296 -28.05 -2.63 7.03
CA THR A 296 -27.75 -4.07 6.86
C THR A 296 -28.34 -4.72 5.61
N GLY A 297 -29.13 -3.99 4.80
CA GLY A 297 -29.79 -4.54 3.61
C GLY A 297 -30.94 -5.51 3.90
N VAL A 298 -31.34 -5.68 5.17
CA VAL A 298 -32.35 -6.67 5.57
C VAL A 298 -33.77 -6.12 5.40
N VAL A 299 -34.63 -6.89 4.73
CA VAL A 299 -36.08 -6.65 4.65
C VAL A 299 -36.78 -7.44 5.76
N SER A 300 -37.83 -6.88 6.37
CA SER A 300 -38.57 -7.51 7.46
C SER A 300 -40.02 -7.03 7.55
N ASN A 301 -40.79 -7.60 8.49
CA ASN A 301 -42.13 -7.15 8.88
C ASN A 301 -43.14 -6.97 7.72
N PRO A 302 -43.46 -8.04 6.95
CA PRO A 302 -44.44 -7.98 5.87
C PRO A 302 -45.83 -7.58 6.37
N LEU A 303 -46.36 -6.49 5.81
CA LEU A 303 -47.69 -5.96 6.08
C LEU A 303 -48.51 -5.91 4.79
N LEU A 304 -49.59 -6.68 4.74
CA LEU A 304 -50.58 -6.61 3.66
C LEU A 304 -51.34 -5.27 3.73
N ILE A 305 -51.23 -4.45 2.68
CA ILE A 305 -51.94 -3.18 2.55
C ILE A 305 -53.30 -3.37 1.85
N LYS A 306 -53.31 -4.16 0.78
CA LYS A 306 -54.51 -4.45 -0.01
C LYS A 306 -54.38 -5.81 -0.70
N GLU A 307 -55.48 -6.55 -0.80
CA GLU A 307 -55.58 -7.82 -1.54
C GLU A 307 -56.82 -7.81 -2.45
N ASN A 308 -56.89 -8.77 -3.37
CA ASN A 308 -57.99 -8.95 -4.34
C ASN A 308 -58.16 -7.75 -5.28
N THR A 309 -57.03 -7.20 -5.73
CA THR A 309 -56.94 -6.07 -6.66
C THR A 309 -55.99 -6.40 -7.81
N LEU A 310 -55.87 -5.52 -8.81
CA LEU A 310 -54.81 -5.60 -9.83
C LEU A 310 -53.87 -4.39 -9.65
N PRO A 311 -52.89 -4.44 -8.73
CA PRO A 311 -52.00 -3.32 -8.49
C PRO A 311 -50.84 -3.27 -9.48
N TYR A 312 -50.41 -2.05 -9.78
CA TYR A 312 -49.37 -1.80 -10.77
C TYR A 312 -48.35 -0.76 -10.25
N GLY A 313 -48.75 0.51 -10.12
CA GLY A 313 -47.89 1.57 -9.60
C GLY A 313 -47.99 1.73 -8.08
N VAL A 314 -46.86 1.96 -7.41
CA VAL A 314 -46.77 2.43 -6.02
C VAL A 314 -45.74 3.54 -5.90
N GLU A 315 -45.93 4.50 -4.99
CA GLU A 315 -44.94 5.54 -4.68
C GLU A 315 -45.15 6.15 -3.28
N PHE A 316 -44.06 6.55 -2.62
CA PHE A 316 -44.08 7.24 -1.33
C PHE A 316 -44.17 8.76 -1.48
N SER A 317 -44.71 9.45 -0.48
CA SER A 317 -44.55 10.91 -0.37
C SER A 317 -43.09 11.28 0.00
N PRO A 318 -42.63 12.53 -0.23
CA PRO A 318 -41.26 12.97 0.05
C PRO A 318 -40.72 12.61 1.45
N SER A 319 -41.55 12.77 2.49
CA SER A 319 -41.19 12.45 3.87
C SER A 319 -41.33 10.95 4.23
N GLY A 320 -41.81 10.12 3.31
CA GLY A 320 -42.10 8.71 3.55
C GLY A 320 -43.32 8.45 4.45
N LYS A 321 -44.14 9.47 4.77
CA LYS A 321 -45.31 9.35 5.66
C LYS A 321 -46.58 8.84 4.97
N LYS A 322 -46.70 9.02 3.65
CA LYS A 322 -47.81 8.48 2.85
C LYS A 322 -47.31 7.46 1.84
N LEU A 323 -48.18 6.51 1.51
CA LEU A 323 -48.04 5.62 0.36
C LEU A 323 -49.20 5.85 -0.59
N TYR A 324 -48.90 6.04 -1.86
CA TYR A 324 -49.86 6.01 -2.97
C TYR A 324 -49.77 4.69 -3.71
N ALA A 325 -50.92 4.16 -4.12
CA ALA A 325 -51.02 2.95 -4.91
C ALA A 325 -52.06 3.12 -6.03
N CYS A 326 -51.73 2.60 -7.21
CA CYS A 326 -52.57 2.54 -8.40
C CYS A 326 -53.00 1.09 -8.62
N TYR A 327 -54.30 0.80 -8.50
CA TYR A 327 -54.83 -0.54 -8.66
C TYR A 327 -56.29 -0.60 -9.09
N ASP A 328 -56.66 -1.65 -9.81
CA ASP A 328 -58.05 -1.93 -10.16
C ASP A 328 -58.77 -2.63 -9.00
N THR A 329 -60.08 -2.41 -8.88
CA THR A 329 -60.99 -3.14 -7.98
C THR A 329 -62.22 -3.61 -8.76
N ALA A 330 -63.09 -4.40 -8.12
CA ALA A 330 -64.32 -4.90 -8.73
C ALA A 330 -65.28 -3.80 -9.28
N ASN A 331 -65.13 -2.53 -8.88
CA ASN A 331 -66.01 -1.42 -9.29
C ASN A 331 -65.26 -0.19 -9.82
N VAL A 332 -63.92 -0.20 -9.84
CA VAL A 332 -63.06 0.96 -10.18
C VAL A 332 -61.96 0.43 -11.08
N ILE A 333 -61.83 0.97 -12.28
CA ILE A 333 -60.80 0.58 -13.24
C ILE A 333 -59.63 1.54 -12.97
N SER A 334 -58.52 1.06 -12.43
CA SER A 334 -57.36 1.90 -12.05
C SER A 334 -57.70 3.09 -11.14
N GLY A 335 -58.01 2.79 -9.88
CA GLY A 335 -58.14 3.80 -8.85
C GLY A 335 -56.78 4.22 -8.27
N ILE A 336 -56.67 5.48 -7.86
CA ILE A 336 -55.56 5.99 -7.06
C ILE A 336 -55.99 6.06 -5.60
N TYR A 337 -55.20 5.44 -4.73
CA TYR A 337 -55.47 5.31 -3.31
C TYR A 337 -54.27 5.82 -2.49
N GLN A 338 -54.56 6.51 -1.40
CA GLN A 338 -53.58 7.01 -0.44
C GLN A 338 -53.71 6.24 0.89
N TYR A 339 -52.59 6.00 1.55
CA TYR A 339 -52.49 5.40 2.88
C TYR A 339 -51.63 6.26 3.79
N ASN A 340 -52.01 6.36 5.07
CA ASN A 340 -51.25 7.05 6.10
C ASN A 340 -50.35 6.06 6.85
N LEU A 341 -49.03 6.12 6.64
CA LEU A 341 -48.09 5.15 7.22
C LEU A 341 -47.82 5.39 8.72
N GLU A 342 -48.24 6.53 9.25
CA GLU A 342 -48.23 6.84 10.69
C GLU A 342 -49.50 6.35 11.43
N ALA A 343 -50.50 5.81 10.71
CA ALA A 343 -51.73 5.33 11.33
C ALA A 343 -51.53 3.99 12.08
N THR A 344 -52.14 3.84 13.26
CA THR A 344 -52.12 2.58 14.03
C THR A 344 -52.66 1.37 13.26
N ASN A 345 -53.53 1.61 12.27
CA ASN A 345 -53.99 0.62 11.31
C ASN A 345 -53.77 1.17 9.89
N ILE A 346 -52.56 0.99 9.35
CA ILE A 346 -52.18 1.49 8.02
C ILE A 346 -53.14 0.99 6.93
N PRO A 347 -53.46 -0.32 6.78
CA PRO A 347 -54.41 -0.78 5.77
C PRO A 347 -55.81 -0.15 5.90
N GLY A 348 -56.26 0.07 7.14
CA GLY A 348 -57.53 0.74 7.43
C GLY A 348 -57.53 2.27 7.24
N SER A 349 -56.41 2.87 6.83
CA SER A 349 -56.29 4.31 6.53
C SER A 349 -56.48 4.64 5.05
N GLU A 350 -56.91 3.67 4.24
CA GLU A 350 -57.19 3.82 2.81
C GLU A 350 -58.13 5.00 2.51
N ILE A 351 -57.67 5.91 1.63
CA ILE A 351 -58.47 6.98 1.06
C ILE A 351 -58.41 6.85 -0.47
N PHE A 352 -59.58 6.67 -1.09
CA PHE A 352 -59.72 6.77 -2.55
C PHE A 352 -59.61 8.23 -2.99
N ILE A 353 -58.72 8.49 -3.96
CA ILE A 353 -58.45 9.83 -4.50
C ILE A 353 -59.25 10.06 -5.78
N ILE A 354 -59.08 9.21 -6.79
CA ILE A 354 -59.68 9.38 -8.12
C ILE A 354 -59.68 8.07 -8.93
N ASP A 355 -60.60 7.97 -9.89
CA ASP A 355 -60.69 6.92 -10.92
C ASP A 355 -59.91 7.36 -12.17
N THR A 356 -59.16 6.46 -12.81
CA THR A 356 -58.30 6.82 -13.95
C THR A 356 -58.46 5.84 -15.12
N PRO A 357 -58.20 6.22 -16.38
CA PRO A 357 -58.57 5.35 -17.51
C PRO A 357 -57.87 3.97 -17.56
N GLN A 358 -56.68 3.84 -16.98
CA GLN A 358 -55.83 2.63 -17.03
C GLN A 358 -54.70 2.69 -16.00
N SER A 359 -54.30 1.54 -15.45
CA SER A 359 -53.19 1.47 -14.48
C SER A 359 -51.85 1.85 -15.11
N GLY A 360 -50.99 2.53 -14.34
CA GLY A 360 -49.70 3.06 -14.77
C GLY A 360 -48.78 3.35 -13.58
N THR A 361 -47.49 3.56 -13.85
CA THR A 361 -46.47 3.80 -12.80
C THR A 361 -46.68 5.16 -12.12
N LEU A 362 -46.19 5.24 -10.88
CA LEU A 362 -46.08 6.46 -10.09
C LEU A 362 -44.59 6.73 -9.85
N GLN A 363 -44.16 7.98 -9.99
CA GLN A 363 -42.78 8.40 -9.72
C GLN A 363 -42.73 9.75 -9.02
N LEU A 364 -42.02 9.82 -7.90
CA LEU A 364 -41.71 11.06 -7.20
C LEU A 364 -40.67 11.87 -8.01
N GLY A 365 -40.92 13.17 -8.18
CA GLY A 365 -40.04 14.12 -8.84
C GLY A 365 -39.20 14.95 -7.87
N PRO A 366 -38.08 15.54 -8.34
CA PRO A 366 -37.19 16.35 -7.50
C PRO A 366 -37.86 17.60 -6.92
N ASN A 367 -38.95 18.08 -7.53
CA ASN A 367 -39.78 19.16 -6.97
C ASN A 367 -40.77 18.71 -5.87
N GLY A 368 -40.68 17.45 -5.40
CA GLY A 368 -41.52 16.91 -4.33
C GLY A 368 -42.93 16.48 -4.76
N LYS A 369 -43.27 16.51 -6.06
CA LYS A 369 -44.57 16.08 -6.61
C LYS A 369 -44.51 14.66 -7.13
N ILE A 370 -45.62 13.91 -7.06
CA ILE A 370 -45.70 12.58 -7.68
C ILE A 370 -46.37 12.70 -9.05
N TYR A 371 -45.73 12.11 -10.05
CA TYR A 371 -46.20 12.05 -11.43
C TYR A 371 -46.72 10.65 -11.75
N ARG A 372 -47.76 10.56 -12.58
CA ARG A 372 -48.32 9.29 -13.03
C ARG A 372 -48.31 9.19 -14.55
N ALA A 373 -47.86 8.04 -15.06
CA ALA A 373 -47.94 7.69 -16.46
C ALA A 373 -49.41 7.60 -16.94
N VAL A 374 -49.71 8.18 -18.11
CA VAL A 374 -51.02 8.05 -18.75
C VAL A 374 -50.84 7.36 -20.09
N VAL A 375 -51.34 6.12 -20.18
CA VAL A 375 -51.07 5.21 -21.29
C VAL A 375 -51.55 5.77 -22.63
N SER A 376 -50.65 5.78 -23.63
CA SER A 376 -50.88 6.30 -24.98
C SER A 376 -51.34 7.77 -25.02
N SER A 377 -50.95 8.58 -24.01
CA SER A 377 -51.35 9.98 -23.88
C SER A 377 -50.18 10.93 -24.10
N GLN A 378 -50.48 12.16 -24.54
CA GLN A 378 -49.52 13.26 -24.59
C GLN A 378 -49.44 14.04 -23.26
N ASN A 379 -49.84 13.43 -22.14
CA ASN A 379 -49.90 14.08 -20.84
C ASN A 379 -49.46 13.13 -19.71
N LEU A 380 -49.06 13.72 -18.59
CA LEU A 380 -48.92 13.05 -17.29
C LEU A 380 -49.95 13.61 -16.31
N ASP A 381 -50.43 12.78 -15.40
CA ASP A 381 -51.20 13.25 -14.24
C ASP A 381 -50.23 13.62 -13.10
N VAL A 382 -50.65 14.51 -12.21
CA VAL A 382 -49.81 15.07 -11.13
C VAL A 382 -50.54 15.06 -9.80
N ILE A 383 -49.90 14.55 -8.74
CA ILE A 383 -50.28 14.78 -7.34
C ILE A 383 -49.45 15.96 -6.85
N ASN A 384 -50.09 17.12 -6.69
CA ASN A 384 -49.39 18.37 -6.42
C ASN A 384 -48.82 18.48 -5.00
N ASN A 385 -49.51 17.91 -4.00
CA ASN A 385 -49.13 18.00 -2.59
C ASN A 385 -49.12 16.58 -1.97
N PRO A 386 -48.10 15.74 -2.19
CA PRO A 386 -48.18 14.32 -1.82
C PRO A 386 -48.32 14.01 -0.31
N GLU A 387 -47.99 14.95 0.58
CA GLU A 387 -48.22 14.77 2.02
C GLU A 387 -49.68 15.01 2.44
N GLU A 388 -50.41 15.81 1.67
CA GLU A 388 -51.75 16.26 2.03
C GLU A 388 -52.79 15.16 1.91
N THR A 389 -53.75 15.16 2.82
CA THR A 389 -54.64 13.99 3.02
C THR A 389 -55.88 14.04 2.13
N GLY A 390 -56.13 12.95 1.38
CA GLY A 390 -57.26 12.82 0.48
C GLY A 390 -57.24 13.85 -0.65
N ALA A 391 -58.38 14.47 -0.94
CA ALA A 391 -58.49 15.44 -2.05
C ALA A 391 -57.57 16.68 -1.91
N ALA A 392 -57.05 16.97 -0.71
CA ALA A 392 -56.08 18.04 -0.49
C ALA A 392 -54.72 17.77 -1.17
N CYS A 393 -54.41 16.50 -1.52
CA CYS A 393 -53.22 16.15 -2.29
C CYS A 393 -53.17 16.77 -3.69
N GLY A 394 -54.28 17.37 -4.15
CA GLY A 394 -54.33 18.16 -5.38
C GLY A 394 -54.08 17.34 -6.64
N TYR A 395 -54.69 16.15 -6.73
CA TYR A 395 -54.60 15.31 -7.94
C TYR A 395 -55.15 16.07 -9.16
N GLN A 396 -54.33 16.18 -10.19
CA GLN A 396 -54.60 16.92 -11.42
C GLN A 396 -54.44 15.98 -12.61
N GLN A 397 -55.55 15.64 -13.26
CA GLN A 397 -55.55 14.94 -14.54
C GLN A 397 -54.96 15.82 -15.64
N ASN A 398 -54.08 15.27 -16.47
CA ASN A 398 -53.32 15.98 -17.50
C ASN A 398 -52.57 17.22 -16.93
N GLY A 399 -51.90 17.05 -15.78
CA GLY A 399 -51.19 18.13 -15.10
C GLY A 399 -49.96 18.64 -15.86
N ILE A 400 -49.29 17.77 -16.63
CA ILE A 400 -48.23 18.15 -17.58
C ILE A 400 -48.64 17.71 -18.98
N THR A 401 -48.51 18.58 -19.96
CA THR A 401 -48.61 18.24 -21.39
C THR A 401 -47.21 18.07 -21.97
N LEU A 402 -46.98 16.94 -22.65
CA LEU A 402 -45.73 16.55 -23.28
C LEU A 402 -45.51 17.25 -24.63
N ALA A 403 -44.31 17.12 -25.19
CA ALA A 403 -43.97 17.74 -26.47
C ALA A 403 -44.84 17.17 -27.61
N ASN A 404 -45.18 18.02 -28.58
CA ASN A 404 -46.05 17.61 -29.70
C ASN A 404 -45.41 16.48 -30.51
N GLY A 405 -46.19 15.43 -30.83
CA GLY A 405 -45.71 14.20 -31.47
C GLY A 405 -45.17 13.13 -30.52
N THR A 406 -44.98 13.44 -29.24
CA THR A 406 -44.51 12.48 -28.21
C THR A 406 -45.67 11.92 -27.38
N SER A 407 -45.46 10.78 -26.70
CA SER A 407 -46.46 10.17 -25.82
C SER A 407 -45.84 9.35 -24.68
N CYS A 408 -46.50 9.35 -23.52
CA CYS A 408 -46.26 8.42 -22.42
C CYS A 408 -47.00 7.08 -22.65
N PHE A 409 -46.50 6.01 -22.02
CA PHE A 409 -47.15 4.71 -21.95
C PHE A 409 -47.36 4.30 -20.49
N PHE A 410 -46.80 3.20 -19.99
CA PHE A 410 -47.02 2.76 -18.61
C PHE A 410 -45.94 3.22 -17.64
N GLY A 411 -44.69 3.35 -18.11
CA GLY A 411 -43.52 3.59 -17.27
C GLY A 411 -43.05 5.05 -17.19
N LEU A 412 -42.42 5.35 -16.06
CA LEU A 412 -41.62 6.54 -15.78
C LEU A 412 -40.28 6.06 -15.18
N PRO A 413 -39.18 6.78 -15.41
CA PRO A 413 -37.86 6.33 -15.00
C PRO A 413 -37.77 6.18 -13.46
N PRO A 414 -37.32 5.03 -12.93
CA PRO A 414 -37.07 4.87 -11.51
C PRO A 414 -35.72 5.52 -11.17
N PHE A 415 -35.66 6.12 -9.99
CA PHE A 415 -34.46 6.77 -9.43
C PHE A 415 -34.12 6.20 -8.06
N ILE A 416 -32.90 6.46 -7.61
CA ILE A 416 -32.49 6.27 -6.21
C ILE A 416 -33.36 7.20 -5.35
N THR A 417 -34.21 6.65 -4.49
CA THR A 417 -35.29 7.45 -3.90
C THR A 417 -34.83 8.42 -2.81
N SER A 418 -33.64 8.20 -2.24
CA SER A 418 -33.01 9.15 -1.31
C SER A 418 -32.59 10.47 -1.98
N PHE A 419 -32.53 10.56 -3.31
CA PHE A 419 -32.37 11.85 -4.01
C PHE A 419 -33.55 12.80 -3.76
N PHE A 420 -34.70 12.28 -3.31
CA PHE A 420 -35.90 13.06 -2.99
C PHE A 420 -36.09 13.35 -1.50
N TYR A 421 -35.11 13.00 -0.65
CA TYR A 421 -35.13 13.27 0.78
C TYR A 421 -34.18 14.43 1.12
N ALA A 422 -34.58 15.32 2.02
CA ALA A 422 -33.70 16.39 2.49
C ALA A 422 -32.73 15.87 3.55
N SER A 423 -31.43 16.10 3.38
CA SER A 423 -30.42 15.74 4.38
C SER A 423 -29.82 16.95 5.06
N ILE A 424 -29.60 16.84 6.36
CA ILE A 424 -28.72 17.75 7.10
C ILE A 424 -27.27 17.38 6.72
N GLU A 425 -26.46 18.40 6.48
CA GLU A 425 -25.03 18.31 6.23
C GLU A 425 -24.31 19.17 7.28
N ILE A 426 -23.17 18.70 7.75
CA ILE A 426 -22.38 19.39 8.79
C ILE A 426 -20.87 19.26 8.53
N GLU A 427 -20.16 20.38 8.64
CA GLU A 427 -18.69 20.44 8.67
C GLU A 427 -18.17 20.82 10.06
N ASN A 428 -16.87 20.60 10.32
CA ASN A 428 -16.16 20.93 11.56
C ASN A 428 -16.79 20.32 12.85
N THR A 429 -16.71 18.99 12.95
CA THR A 429 -17.32 18.16 14.01
C THR A 429 -16.40 17.86 15.20
N CYS A 430 -15.45 18.75 15.50
CA CYS A 430 -14.59 18.66 16.67
C CYS A 430 -15.07 19.57 17.81
N LEU A 431 -14.86 19.13 19.05
CA LEU A 431 -15.26 19.89 20.23
C LEU A 431 -14.61 21.27 20.28
N GLY A 432 -15.44 22.32 20.28
CA GLY A 432 -15.01 23.71 20.33
C GLY A 432 -14.72 24.35 18.96
N ASP A 433 -14.76 23.58 17.87
CA ASP A 433 -14.77 24.15 16.52
C ASP A 433 -16.11 24.82 16.20
N THR A 434 -16.12 25.67 15.18
CA THR A 434 -17.34 26.25 14.62
C THR A 434 -17.91 25.29 13.59
N SER A 435 -18.87 24.47 14.02
CA SER A 435 -19.62 23.57 13.15
C SER A 435 -20.50 24.38 12.19
N GLU A 436 -20.49 24.02 10.91
CA GLU A 436 -21.24 24.70 9.86
C GLU A 436 -22.34 23.78 9.34
N PHE A 437 -23.59 24.25 9.28
CA PHE A 437 -24.75 23.44 8.92
C PHE A 437 -25.36 23.88 7.59
N THR A 438 -25.79 22.91 6.78
CA THR A 438 -26.58 23.15 5.57
C THR A 438 -27.71 22.12 5.50
N LEU A 439 -28.89 22.53 5.02
CA LEU A 439 -29.96 21.58 4.67
C LEU A 439 -29.94 21.39 3.15
N ALA A 440 -29.48 20.23 2.70
CA ALA A 440 -29.56 19.84 1.30
C ALA A 440 -31.02 19.52 0.97
N PHE A 441 -31.74 20.50 0.38
CA PHE A 441 -33.14 20.37 -0.05
C PHE A 441 -33.34 20.94 -1.46
N THR A 442 -34.24 20.35 -2.25
CA THR A 442 -34.44 20.72 -3.67
C THR A 442 -35.32 21.95 -3.87
N ASN A 443 -36.30 22.16 -2.99
CA ASN A 443 -37.31 23.21 -3.14
C ASN A 443 -36.94 24.47 -2.36
N GLN A 444 -37.36 25.64 -2.85
CA GLN A 444 -37.29 26.88 -2.07
C GLN A 444 -38.29 26.84 -0.91
N PHE A 445 -37.81 26.84 0.34
CA PHE A 445 -38.64 26.99 1.54
C PHE A 445 -38.87 28.46 1.92
N ASP A 446 -39.97 28.71 2.65
CA ASP A 446 -40.36 30.04 3.15
C ASP A 446 -39.50 30.46 4.36
N SER A 447 -39.18 29.52 5.24
CA SER A 447 -38.26 29.69 6.38
C SER A 447 -37.68 28.36 6.85
N ILE A 448 -36.62 28.41 7.66
CA ILE A 448 -36.04 27.26 8.38
C ILE A 448 -35.81 27.63 9.84
N GLU A 449 -35.91 26.64 10.72
CA GLU A 449 -35.51 26.69 12.13
C GLU A 449 -34.66 25.45 12.46
N TRP A 450 -33.48 25.68 13.03
CA TRP A 450 -32.51 24.67 13.43
C TRP A 450 -32.49 24.51 14.95
N ASP A 451 -32.60 23.28 15.43
CA ASP A 451 -32.28 22.87 16.81
C ASP A 451 -31.02 22.00 16.77
N PHE A 452 -29.95 22.42 17.46
CA PHE A 452 -28.67 21.72 17.47
C PHE A 452 -28.64 20.51 18.43
N GLY A 453 -29.73 20.25 19.17
CA GLY A 453 -29.88 19.06 20.01
C GLY A 453 -29.13 19.10 21.36
N ASP A 454 -28.39 20.17 21.64
CA ASP A 454 -27.66 20.40 22.90
C ASP A 454 -28.42 21.29 23.91
N GLY A 455 -29.59 21.80 23.52
CA GLY A 455 -30.40 22.72 24.32
C GLY A 455 -29.99 24.20 24.22
N SER A 456 -29.11 24.54 23.28
CA SER A 456 -28.85 25.93 22.87
C SER A 456 -30.08 26.55 22.15
N PRO A 457 -30.11 27.88 21.96
CA PRO A 457 -31.20 28.53 21.23
C PRO A 457 -31.26 28.10 19.76
N THR A 458 -32.47 27.97 19.21
CA THR A 458 -32.66 27.65 17.80
C THR A 458 -32.18 28.77 16.87
N SER A 459 -31.78 28.43 15.65
CA SER A 459 -31.35 29.39 14.62
C SER A 459 -32.29 29.40 13.42
N ALA A 460 -32.62 30.59 12.92
CA ALA A 460 -33.42 30.80 11.71
C ALA A 460 -32.59 31.23 10.49
N GLU A 461 -31.25 31.09 10.56
CA GLU A 461 -30.38 31.29 9.41
C GLU A 461 -30.44 30.06 8.48
N ILE A 462 -30.29 30.28 7.16
CA ILE A 462 -30.40 29.21 6.15
C ILE A 462 -29.30 28.17 6.37
N ASN A 463 -28.05 28.64 6.49
CA ASN A 463 -26.87 27.85 6.81
C ASN A 463 -26.25 28.42 8.10
N PRO A 464 -26.69 28.00 9.29
CA PRO A 464 -26.19 28.54 10.54
C PRO A 464 -24.83 27.93 10.90
N THR A 465 -24.16 28.54 11.86
CA THR A 465 -23.02 27.94 12.55
C THR A 465 -23.30 27.77 14.04
N HIS A 466 -22.69 26.76 14.66
CA HIS A 466 -22.81 26.48 16.10
C HIS A 466 -21.48 26.03 16.70
N VAL A 467 -21.32 26.22 18.01
CA VAL A 467 -20.14 25.75 18.76
C VAL A 467 -20.62 24.94 19.94
N TYR A 468 -20.46 23.62 19.86
CA TYR A 468 -20.80 22.71 20.96
C TYR A 468 -19.82 22.85 22.12
N THR A 469 -20.34 22.81 23.36
CA THR A 469 -19.54 22.97 24.58
C THR A 469 -19.11 21.67 25.24
N ASP A 470 -19.75 20.56 24.88
CA ASP A 470 -19.44 19.21 25.32
C ASP A 470 -19.29 18.30 24.08
N ALA A 471 -18.60 17.17 24.22
CA ALA A 471 -18.56 16.14 23.18
C ALA A 471 -19.72 15.15 23.37
N GLY A 472 -20.18 14.56 22.27
CA GLY A 472 -21.30 13.62 22.29
C GLY A 472 -22.03 13.52 20.96
N THR A 473 -23.09 12.72 20.93
CA THR A 473 -24.00 12.62 19.79
C THR A 473 -25.27 13.42 20.04
N TYR A 474 -25.53 14.40 19.18
CA TYR A 474 -26.65 15.32 19.24
C TYR A 474 -27.64 15.01 18.12
N ASN A 475 -28.93 14.99 18.42
CA ASN A 475 -29.97 14.88 17.39
C ASN A 475 -30.29 16.28 16.87
N VAL A 476 -29.64 16.67 15.79
CA VAL A 476 -29.84 17.97 15.13
C VAL A 476 -31.11 17.90 14.29
N VAL A 477 -31.96 18.92 14.41
CA VAL A 477 -33.26 18.98 13.75
C VAL A 477 -33.34 20.26 12.91
N ALA A 478 -33.76 20.11 11.65
CA ALA A 478 -34.09 21.21 10.76
C ALA A 478 -35.58 21.17 10.46
N ILE A 479 -36.30 22.24 10.81
CA ILE A 479 -37.73 22.42 10.53
C ILE A 479 -37.85 23.50 9.47
N ILE A 480 -38.30 23.14 8.25
CA ILE A 480 -38.64 24.14 7.23
C ILE A 480 -40.14 24.39 7.20
N GLU A 481 -40.53 25.62 6.87
CA GLU A 481 -41.88 25.93 6.40
C GLU A 481 -41.85 25.99 4.87
N TYR A 482 -42.73 25.25 4.21
CA TYR A 482 -42.90 25.30 2.77
C TYR A 482 -44.38 25.33 2.41
N THR A 483 -44.82 26.39 1.73
CA THR A 483 -46.22 26.64 1.33
C THR A 483 -47.21 26.72 2.51
N GLY A 484 -46.70 26.95 3.72
CA GLY A 484 -47.48 27.00 4.97
C GLY A 484 -47.60 25.67 5.72
N GLU A 485 -46.77 24.68 5.36
CA GLU A 485 -46.64 23.40 6.06
C GLU A 485 -45.22 23.19 6.61
N SER A 486 -45.13 22.67 7.83
CA SER A 486 -43.86 22.37 8.51
C SER A 486 -43.33 20.98 8.13
N PHE A 487 -42.11 20.92 7.59
CA PHE A 487 -41.38 19.67 7.35
C PHE A 487 -40.21 19.56 8.32
N THR A 488 -40.07 18.41 9.00
CA THR A 488 -39.02 18.17 10.00
C THR A 488 -38.05 17.12 9.50
N PHE A 489 -36.78 17.47 9.42
CA PHE A 489 -35.65 16.60 9.14
C PHE A 489 -34.78 16.49 10.39
N SER A 490 -34.14 15.34 10.62
CA SER A 490 -33.31 15.13 11.81
C SER A 490 -32.15 14.19 11.53
N GLN A 491 -30.98 14.48 12.09
CA GLN A 491 -29.77 13.69 11.95
C GLN A 491 -29.00 13.63 13.27
N ASN A 492 -28.50 12.44 13.61
CA ASN A 492 -27.55 12.31 14.72
C ASN A 492 -26.15 12.75 14.26
N VAL A 493 -25.64 13.81 14.87
CA VAL A 493 -24.32 14.39 14.66
C VAL A 493 -23.44 14.06 15.85
N THR A 494 -22.25 13.49 15.61
CA THR A 494 -21.28 13.23 16.68
C THR A 494 -20.19 14.31 16.68
N ILE A 495 -20.09 15.04 17.78
CA ILE A 495 -19.00 15.97 18.08
C ILE A 495 -17.94 15.22 18.88
N ALA A 496 -16.76 15.09 18.31
CA ALA A 496 -15.67 14.33 18.89
C ALA A 496 -14.75 15.22 19.74
N GLU A 497 -14.26 14.69 20.87
CA GLU A 497 -13.23 15.37 21.66
C GLU A 497 -11.95 15.59 20.86
N VAL A 498 -11.38 16.79 20.97
CA VAL A 498 -10.03 17.09 20.47
C VAL A 498 -9.01 16.48 21.43
N PRO A 499 -8.10 15.60 20.97
CA PRO A 499 -7.10 14.99 21.83
C PRO A 499 -6.08 16.00 22.36
N VAL A 500 -5.40 15.60 23.42
CA VAL A 500 -4.22 16.29 23.96
C VAL A 500 -2.96 15.58 23.48
N ALA A 501 -2.06 16.30 22.84
CA ALA A 501 -0.72 15.81 22.52
C ALA A 501 0.26 16.26 23.62
N ASN A 502 0.56 15.39 24.57
CA ASN A 502 1.44 15.71 25.70
C ASN A 502 2.91 15.81 25.27
N THR A 503 3.74 16.47 26.08
CA THR A 503 5.19 16.53 25.87
C THR A 503 5.85 15.19 26.17
N ALA A 504 6.82 14.77 25.35
CA ALA A 504 7.61 13.58 25.58
C ALA A 504 9.11 13.89 25.65
N ASP A 505 9.89 12.96 26.20
CA ASP A 505 11.33 13.11 26.32
C ASP A 505 12.04 12.95 24.97
N ASN A 506 13.24 13.50 24.89
CA ASN A 506 14.10 13.36 23.71
C ASN A 506 14.74 11.97 23.70
N LEU A 507 14.62 11.23 22.58
CA LEU A 507 15.27 9.93 22.42
C LEU A 507 16.73 10.11 22.05
N ARG A 508 17.60 9.25 22.58
CA ARG A 508 19.05 9.31 22.37
C ARG A 508 19.61 7.90 22.27
N GLU A 509 20.24 7.59 21.14
CA GLU A 509 20.83 6.28 20.86
C GLU A 509 22.34 6.39 20.62
N CYS A 510 23.07 5.31 20.87
CA CYS A 510 24.53 5.30 20.74
C CYS A 510 24.98 5.13 19.30
N ASP A 511 25.71 6.11 18.75
CA ASP A 511 26.17 6.13 17.36
C ASP A 511 27.27 5.08 17.11
N THR A 512 26.86 3.87 16.75
CA THR A 512 27.81 2.76 16.54
C THR A 512 28.65 2.91 15.27
N GLY A 513 28.10 3.58 14.25
CA GLY A 513 28.77 3.88 12.97
C GLY A 513 29.73 5.07 13.03
N SER A 514 29.54 5.97 14.00
CA SER A 514 30.18 7.30 14.07
C SER A 514 29.91 8.19 12.85
N ASP A 515 28.75 8.05 12.21
CA ASP A 515 28.31 8.82 11.04
C ASP A 515 27.12 9.76 11.30
N GLY A 516 26.60 9.77 12.54
CA GLY A 516 25.43 10.55 12.95
C GLY A 516 24.09 9.94 12.59
N ILE A 517 24.05 8.69 12.08
CA ILE A 517 22.83 7.98 11.70
C ILE A 517 22.65 6.76 12.59
N GLU A 518 21.51 6.67 13.28
CA GLU A 518 21.18 5.52 14.14
C GLU A 518 19.67 5.21 14.08
N ASN A 519 19.28 4.00 14.47
CA ASN A 519 17.88 3.57 14.45
C ASN A 519 17.17 3.92 15.77
N PHE A 520 15.99 4.55 15.69
CA PHE A 520 15.18 4.97 16.83
C PHE A 520 13.82 4.26 16.87
N THR A 521 13.44 3.77 18.05
CA THR A 521 12.09 3.31 18.38
C THR A 521 11.25 4.51 18.85
N LEU A 522 10.67 5.25 17.91
CA LEU A 522 9.80 6.41 18.20
C LEU A 522 8.61 6.04 19.11
N GLY A 523 8.14 4.80 19.00
CA GLY A 523 7.03 4.23 19.75
C GLY A 523 7.21 4.25 21.28
N ASP A 524 8.43 4.32 21.79
CA ASP A 524 8.71 4.43 23.24
C ASP A 524 8.06 5.68 23.85
N ASN A 525 7.94 6.76 23.06
CA ASN A 525 7.27 8.00 23.49
C ASN A 525 5.73 7.92 23.43
N THR A 526 5.13 6.89 22.83
CA THR A 526 3.66 6.81 22.61
C THR A 526 2.87 7.01 23.90
N ASN A 527 3.25 6.29 24.97
CA ASN A 527 2.55 6.36 26.25
C ASN A 527 2.69 7.75 26.92
N ALA A 528 3.85 8.40 26.77
CA ALA A 528 4.08 9.75 27.31
C ALA A 528 3.25 10.80 26.55
N ILE A 529 3.20 10.70 25.21
CA ILE A 529 2.43 11.59 24.32
C ILE A 529 0.92 11.43 24.57
N LEU A 530 0.45 10.20 24.71
CA LEU A 530 -0.96 9.88 24.93
C LEU A 530 -1.42 10.22 26.37
N GLY A 531 -0.53 10.07 27.36
CA GLY A 531 -0.83 10.40 28.75
C GLY A 531 -1.90 9.49 29.35
N ASN A 532 -3.01 10.08 29.80
CA ASN A 532 -4.13 9.35 30.42
C ASN A 532 -5.31 9.06 29.44
N GLN A 533 -5.16 9.38 28.15
CA GLN A 533 -6.19 9.14 27.14
C GLN A 533 -6.27 7.64 26.81
N ASP A 534 -7.47 7.13 26.52
CA ASP A 534 -7.63 5.70 26.22
C ASP A 534 -7.03 5.37 24.84
N PRO A 535 -6.09 4.40 24.73
CA PRO A 535 -5.57 3.93 23.45
C PRO A 535 -6.64 3.31 22.53
N GLN A 536 -7.86 3.05 23.01
CA GLN A 536 -8.97 2.57 22.20
C GLN A 536 -9.69 3.70 21.45
N ASP A 537 -9.71 4.92 21.99
CA ASP A 537 -10.35 6.10 21.39
C ASP A 537 -9.37 6.96 20.58
N TYR A 538 -8.08 6.89 20.93
CA TYR A 538 -7.03 7.75 20.39
C TYR A 538 -5.82 6.95 19.89
N GLU A 539 -5.08 7.52 18.94
CA GLU A 539 -3.85 6.93 18.37
C GLU A 539 -2.78 7.98 18.09
N VAL A 540 -1.52 7.54 18.04
CA VAL A 540 -0.33 8.40 17.86
C VAL A 540 0.41 8.01 16.59
N PHE A 541 0.66 8.98 15.72
CA PHE A 541 1.48 8.84 14.52
C PHE A 541 2.66 9.82 14.51
N TYR A 542 3.77 9.43 13.89
CA TYR A 542 5.01 10.20 13.86
C TYR A 542 5.34 10.67 12.44
N TYR A 543 5.90 11.87 12.29
CA TYR A 543 6.20 12.50 11.00
C TYR A 543 7.47 13.35 11.05
N GLU A 544 8.13 13.50 9.91
CA GLU A 544 9.34 14.34 9.75
C GLU A 544 9.04 15.85 9.70
N SER A 545 7.79 16.24 9.40
CA SER A 545 7.40 17.64 9.22
C SER A 545 6.01 17.95 9.78
N LEU A 546 5.81 19.22 10.17
CA LEU A 546 4.52 19.73 10.62
C LEU A 546 3.43 19.57 9.54
N THR A 547 3.75 19.85 8.27
CA THR A 547 2.81 19.73 7.15
C THR A 547 2.31 18.29 7.00
N ASN A 548 3.20 17.31 7.06
CA ASN A 548 2.85 15.89 7.00
C ASN A 548 1.98 15.48 8.20
N ALA A 549 2.33 15.96 9.40
CA ALA A 549 1.56 15.73 10.61
C ALA A 549 0.17 16.39 10.60
N GLN A 550 -0.01 17.52 9.91
CA GLN A 550 -1.30 18.19 9.73
C GLN A 550 -2.19 17.48 8.70
N LEU A 551 -1.60 17.05 7.58
CA LEU A 551 -2.29 16.34 6.50
C LEU A 551 -2.43 14.82 6.72
N SER A 552 -1.92 14.30 7.85
CA SER A 552 -1.83 12.86 8.14
C SER A 552 -1.14 12.03 7.05
N SER A 553 -0.17 12.61 6.34
CA SER A 553 0.45 12.01 5.15
C SER A 553 1.91 11.58 5.41
N GLY A 554 2.26 10.36 5.01
CA GLY A 554 3.63 9.84 5.16
C GLY A 554 4.04 9.63 6.62
N ALA A 555 3.23 8.88 7.38
CA ALA A 555 3.57 8.49 8.74
C ALA A 555 4.82 7.58 8.78
N LEU A 556 5.67 7.79 9.78
CA LEU A 556 6.86 7.01 10.06
C LEU A 556 6.51 5.70 10.77
N ASN A 557 7.35 4.68 10.58
CA ASN A 557 7.28 3.45 11.36
C ASN A 557 7.68 3.76 12.83
N PRO A 558 6.78 3.57 13.81
CA PRO A 558 7.09 3.88 15.22
C PRO A 558 8.15 2.95 15.80
N ASP A 559 8.25 1.71 15.32
CA ASP A 559 9.13 0.70 15.90
C ASP A 559 10.58 0.78 15.38
N SER A 560 10.80 1.49 14.26
CA SER A 560 12.12 1.59 13.64
C SER A 560 12.19 2.73 12.61
N TYR A 561 12.94 3.79 12.93
CA TYR A 561 13.20 4.93 12.05
C TYR A 561 14.67 5.37 12.11
N ASN A 562 15.33 5.52 10.96
CA ASN A 562 16.68 6.11 10.88
C ASN A 562 16.56 7.63 10.73
N ASN A 563 17.32 8.38 11.53
CA ASN A 563 17.38 9.83 11.39
C ASN A 563 18.10 10.27 10.10
N THR A 564 17.75 11.46 9.62
CA THR A 564 18.34 12.12 8.43
C THR A 564 19.22 13.33 8.80
N SER A 565 19.21 13.71 10.07
CA SER A 565 20.02 14.77 10.67
C SER A 565 20.21 14.50 12.16
N ASP A 566 21.27 15.05 12.75
CA ASP A 566 21.53 14.94 14.20
C ASP A 566 21.72 16.33 14.84
N PRO A 567 20.88 16.73 15.82
CA PRO A 567 19.61 16.12 16.19
C PRO A 567 18.50 16.42 15.16
N GLN A 568 17.52 15.51 15.05
CA GLN A 568 16.33 15.69 14.21
C GLN A 568 15.08 15.91 15.08
N THR A 569 14.20 16.82 14.65
CA THR A 569 12.87 17.01 15.27
C THR A 569 11.86 16.03 14.65
N ILE A 570 11.09 15.36 15.49
CA ILE A 570 9.96 14.51 15.11
C ILE A 570 8.66 15.16 15.59
N TYR A 571 7.63 15.14 14.74
CA TYR A 571 6.29 15.60 15.03
C TYR A 571 5.40 14.40 15.35
N ALA A 572 4.74 14.41 16.50
CA ALA A 572 3.77 13.37 16.85
C ALA A 572 2.36 13.96 16.82
N ARG A 573 1.48 13.39 15.98
CA ARG A 573 0.05 13.66 15.89
C ARG A 573 -0.67 12.68 16.81
N VAL A 574 -1.45 13.18 17.76
CA VAL A 574 -2.49 12.40 18.43
C VAL A 574 -3.81 12.70 17.73
N GLN A 575 -4.55 11.69 17.30
CA GLN A 575 -5.86 11.87 16.66
C GLN A 575 -6.94 11.01 17.32
N ASN A 576 -8.19 11.49 17.26
CA ASN A 576 -9.37 10.73 17.64
C ASN A 576 -9.71 9.72 16.52
N LYS A 577 -9.91 8.45 16.87
CA LYS A 577 -10.18 7.38 15.90
C LYS A 577 -11.56 7.47 15.26
N ASN A 578 -12.53 8.05 15.97
CA ASN A 578 -13.89 8.25 15.48
C ASN A 578 -14.02 9.52 14.62
N ASN A 579 -13.05 10.44 14.70
CA ASN A 579 -12.98 11.63 13.85
C ASN A 579 -11.52 12.07 13.70
N THR A 580 -10.85 11.61 12.63
CA THR A 580 -9.42 11.84 12.41
C THR A 580 -9.06 13.31 12.15
N ASN A 581 -10.05 14.17 11.86
CA ASN A 581 -9.86 15.62 11.78
C ASN A 581 -9.66 16.27 13.16
N CYS A 582 -10.06 15.60 14.24
CA CYS A 582 -9.81 16.07 15.61
C CYS A 582 -8.44 15.54 16.07
N TYR A 583 -7.42 16.38 15.95
CA TYR A 583 -6.05 16.04 16.27
C TYR A 583 -5.31 17.15 17.01
N ALA A 584 -4.25 16.77 17.72
CA ALA A 584 -3.26 17.68 18.30
C ALA A 584 -1.84 17.22 17.92
N ILE A 585 -0.89 18.15 17.86
CA ILE A 585 0.50 17.86 17.49
C ILE A 585 1.44 18.34 18.59
N THR A 586 2.38 17.46 18.95
CA THR A 586 3.51 17.71 19.85
C THR A 586 4.82 17.41 19.13
N THR A 587 5.97 17.75 19.72
CA THR A 587 7.30 17.46 19.15
C THR A 587 8.29 16.99 20.20
N PHE A 588 9.29 16.22 19.75
CA PHE A 588 10.49 15.86 20.50
C PHE A 588 11.68 15.77 19.53
N THR A 589 12.90 15.65 20.05
CA THR A 589 14.10 15.42 19.22
C THR A 589 14.63 14.01 19.40
N ILE A 590 15.00 13.38 18.28
CA ILE A 590 15.90 12.23 18.23
C ILE A 590 17.32 12.75 17.93
N GLY A 591 18.33 11.98 18.30
CA GLY A 591 19.73 12.34 18.04
C GLY A 591 20.68 11.33 18.66
N THR A 592 21.93 11.33 18.24
CA THR A 592 22.87 10.27 18.63
C THR A 592 23.78 10.67 19.80
N MET A 593 24.42 9.68 20.39
CA MET A 593 25.41 9.80 21.46
C MET A 593 26.70 9.14 20.96
N GLY A 594 27.74 9.93 20.74
CA GLY A 594 29.01 9.42 20.22
C GLY A 594 29.62 8.33 21.11
N VAL A 595 30.13 7.28 20.48
CA VAL A 595 30.90 6.18 21.12
C VAL A 595 32.33 6.62 21.46
N PRO A 596 33.09 5.85 22.27
CA PRO A 596 34.52 6.10 22.49
C PRO A 596 35.32 6.04 21.19
N GLY A 597 36.13 7.08 20.94
CA GLY A 597 36.96 7.20 19.74
C GLY A 597 38.18 6.27 19.76
N ILE A 598 37.95 4.98 19.51
CA ILE A 598 38.96 3.93 19.34
C ILE A 598 38.80 3.23 17.99
N ASP A 599 39.91 2.75 17.44
CA ASP A 599 39.91 1.93 16.22
C ASP A 599 39.31 0.53 16.49
N ASP A 600 38.69 -0.08 15.49
CA ASP A 600 38.06 -1.41 15.65
C ASP A 600 39.09 -2.53 15.83
N THR A 601 40.26 -2.38 15.20
CA THR A 601 41.36 -3.35 15.26
C THR A 601 42.72 -2.68 15.45
N ALA A 602 43.65 -3.40 16.09
CA ALA A 602 45.05 -3.02 16.22
C ALA A 602 45.94 -4.28 16.22
N GLU A 603 47.19 -4.14 15.78
CA GLU A 603 48.18 -5.23 15.83
C GLU A 603 49.31 -4.91 16.82
N ALA A 604 49.82 -5.94 17.48
CA ALA A 604 51.03 -5.89 18.28
C ALA A 604 51.90 -7.12 18.00
N ARG A 605 53.20 -7.02 18.27
CA ARG A 605 54.16 -8.12 18.09
C ARG A 605 54.79 -8.51 19.41
N ILE A 606 55.10 -9.79 19.56
CA ILE A 606 55.78 -10.33 20.75
C ILE A 606 56.89 -11.31 20.35
N CYS A 607 58.04 -11.19 21.00
CA CYS A 607 59.19 -12.06 20.76
C CYS A 607 59.06 -13.36 21.58
N ALA A 608 58.93 -14.49 20.89
CA ALA A 608 58.65 -15.79 21.49
C ALA A 608 59.84 -16.36 22.29
N ASN A 609 61.07 -16.02 21.90
CA ASN A 609 62.31 -16.37 22.60
C ASN A 609 62.50 -15.65 23.95
N THR A 610 62.15 -14.36 24.06
CA THR A 610 62.33 -13.59 25.30
C THR A 610 61.11 -13.66 26.22
N GLY A 611 59.91 -13.75 25.64
CA GLY A 611 58.65 -13.68 26.40
C GLY A 611 58.38 -12.30 27.01
N ASP A 612 59.08 -11.26 26.55
CA ASP A 612 58.92 -9.89 27.06
C ASP A 612 57.47 -9.42 26.89
N PRO A 613 56.88 -8.78 27.92
CA PRO A 613 55.49 -8.32 27.84
C PRO A 613 55.36 -7.15 26.86
N VAL A 614 54.42 -7.27 25.92
CA VAL A 614 53.99 -6.14 25.08
C VAL A 614 52.78 -5.43 25.71
N THR A 615 52.72 -4.11 25.58
CA THR A 615 51.63 -3.28 26.11
C THR A 615 50.54 -3.14 25.06
N LEU A 616 49.31 -3.57 25.38
CA LEU A 616 48.12 -3.20 24.62
C LEU A 616 47.49 -1.96 25.26
N SER A 617 47.05 -1.01 24.44
CA SER A 617 46.54 0.29 24.89
C SER A 617 45.37 0.72 24.02
N THR A 618 44.28 1.15 24.65
CA THR A 618 43.09 1.72 23.99
C THR A 618 43.32 3.12 23.41
N GLY A 619 44.46 3.75 23.70
CA GLY A 619 44.75 5.14 23.31
C GLY A 619 43.98 6.22 24.09
N ILE A 620 42.86 5.88 24.73
CA ILE A 620 41.98 6.81 25.46
C ILE A 620 42.02 6.58 26.98
N THR A 621 42.07 7.66 27.75
CA THR A 621 42.12 7.63 29.23
C THR A 621 41.20 8.70 29.83
N GLY A 622 40.58 8.41 30.97
CA GLY A 622 39.73 9.35 31.69
C GLY A 622 38.87 8.67 32.75
N ALA A 623 38.37 9.45 33.73
CA ALA A 623 37.44 8.95 34.74
C ALA A 623 36.02 8.71 34.20
N GLN A 624 35.72 9.27 33.03
CA GLN A 624 34.48 9.11 32.27
C GLN A 624 34.45 7.85 31.38
N TYR A 625 35.49 7.00 31.44
CA TYR A 625 35.57 5.75 30.67
C TYR A 625 35.73 4.55 31.60
N THR A 626 34.99 3.48 31.31
CA THR A 626 35.21 2.14 31.88
C THR A 626 35.75 1.21 30.81
N TYR A 627 36.51 0.20 31.22
CA TYR A 627 37.17 -0.76 30.34
C TYR A 627 36.83 -2.17 30.79
N GLU A 628 36.55 -3.07 29.86
CA GLU A 628 36.42 -4.50 30.12
C GLU A 628 37.20 -5.29 29.05
N TRP A 629 38.40 -5.74 29.43
CA TRP A 629 39.22 -6.60 28.58
C TRP A 629 38.73 -8.04 28.61
N SER A 630 38.94 -8.79 27.54
CA SER A 630 38.61 -10.22 27.42
C SER A 630 39.33 -11.15 28.42
N ASN A 631 40.17 -10.60 29.32
CA ASN A 631 40.83 -11.29 30.43
C ASN A 631 40.35 -10.79 31.81
N GLY A 632 39.24 -10.04 31.87
CA GLY A 632 38.64 -9.50 33.10
C GLY A 632 39.40 -8.32 33.73
N ARG A 633 40.28 -7.64 32.98
CA ARG A 633 40.96 -6.41 33.44
C ARG A 633 40.15 -5.18 33.07
N THR A 634 40.27 -4.14 33.89
CA THR A 634 39.49 -2.90 33.78
C THR A 634 40.34 -1.62 33.68
N THR A 635 41.58 -1.76 33.20
CA THR A 635 42.54 -0.67 33.01
C THR A 635 42.61 -0.23 31.54
N PRO A 636 42.99 1.02 31.23
CA PRO A 636 43.11 1.50 29.84
C PRO A 636 44.19 0.77 29.02
N THR A 637 45.14 0.11 29.71
CA THR A 637 46.20 -0.71 29.14
C THR A 637 46.31 -2.05 29.85
N ILE A 638 46.81 -3.08 29.15
CA ILE A 638 47.23 -4.36 29.74
C ILE A 638 48.60 -4.79 29.21
N GLN A 639 49.31 -5.58 30.01
CA GLN A 639 50.53 -6.27 29.58
C GLN A 639 50.19 -7.69 29.13
N VAL A 640 50.78 -8.14 28.02
CA VAL A 640 50.53 -9.47 27.46
C VAL A 640 51.82 -10.19 27.10
N THR A 641 51.95 -11.46 27.53
CA THR A 641 53.17 -12.28 27.41
C THR A 641 52.97 -13.48 26.46
N ARG A 642 52.01 -13.39 25.54
CA ARG A 642 51.60 -14.47 24.62
C ARG A 642 50.88 -13.87 23.41
N SER A 643 51.02 -14.53 22.26
CA SER A 643 50.28 -14.25 21.03
C SER A 643 48.79 -14.61 21.14
N GLY A 644 47.97 -14.07 20.22
CA GLY A 644 46.52 -14.27 20.15
C GLY A 644 45.70 -12.98 20.25
N THR A 645 44.40 -13.13 20.56
CA THR A 645 43.37 -12.05 20.59
C THR A 645 42.34 -12.42 21.65
N PHE A 646 41.93 -11.63 22.65
CA PHE A 646 42.30 -10.28 23.12
C PHE A 646 41.52 -9.12 22.48
N SER A 647 40.47 -8.68 23.17
CA SER A 647 39.64 -7.50 22.88
C SER A 647 39.41 -6.69 24.15
N VAL A 648 38.93 -5.46 24.00
CA VAL A 648 38.48 -4.59 25.09
C VAL A 648 37.23 -3.84 24.67
N GLU A 649 36.20 -3.93 25.49
CA GLU A 649 35.06 -3.02 25.43
C GLU A 649 35.39 -1.77 26.26
N VAL A 650 35.21 -0.60 25.68
CA VAL A 650 35.32 0.68 26.38
C VAL A 650 33.95 1.33 26.38
N THR A 651 33.48 1.82 27.52
CA THR A 651 32.19 2.50 27.67
C THR A 651 32.42 3.92 28.17
N ASN A 652 31.67 4.90 27.64
CA ASN A 652 31.72 6.29 28.10
C ASN A 652 30.66 6.61 29.18
N ALA A 653 30.69 7.84 29.70
CA ALA A 653 29.74 8.31 30.72
C ALA A 653 28.26 8.40 30.27
N ASN A 654 27.99 8.33 28.96
CA ASN A 654 26.62 8.26 28.43
C ASN A 654 26.12 6.80 28.32
N GLY A 655 26.95 5.80 28.67
CA GLY A 655 26.63 4.38 28.55
C GLY A 655 26.97 3.76 27.19
N CYS A 656 27.43 4.55 26.22
CA CYS A 656 27.78 4.05 24.89
C CYS A 656 29.14 3.35 24.90
N SER A 657 29.21 2.14 24.32
CA SER A 657 30.44 1.35 24.24
C SER A 657 30.93 1.13 22.81
N LYS A 658 32.23 0.85 22.70
CA LYS A 658 32.89 0.38 21.48
C LYS A 658 33.90 -0.70 21.84
N THR A 659 34.02 -1.73 21.00
CA THR A 659 35.00 -2.81 21.19
C THR A 659 36.18 -2.65 20.23
N GLN A 660 37.40 -2.67 20.77
CA GLN A 660 38.64 -2.75 20.01
C GLN A 660 39.26 -4.15 20.13
N THR A 661 39.71 -4.71 19.00
CA THR A 661 40.30 -6.05 18.93
C THR A 661 41.80 -5.98 18.64
N PHE A 662 42.61 -6.64 19.47
CA PHE A 662 44.08 -6.64 19.36
C PHE A 662 44.61 -8.00 18.89
N THR A 663 45.26 -8.04 17.74
CA THR A 663 45.95 -9.24 17.25
C THR A 663 47.42 -9.20 17.64
N VAL A 664 47.83 -10.06 18.57
CA VAL A 664 49.22 -10.19 19.01
C VAL A 664 49.90 -11.31 18.22
N ILE A 665 50.79 -10.94 17.31
CA ILE A 665 51.49 -11.85 16.40
C ILE A 665 52.86 -12.23 17.00
N PRO A 666 53.23 -13.53 17.06
CA PRO A 666 54.54 -13.93 17.53
C PRO A 666 55.61 -13.71 16.45
N SER A 667 56.82 -13.35 16.87
CA SER A 667 58.05 -13.36 16.07
C SER A 667 59.18 -14.03 16.87
N ASP A 668 60.20 -14.56 16.21
CA ASP A 668 61.31 -15.25 16.86
C ASP A 668 62.59 -15.21 15.99
N VAL A 669 63.75 -15.50 16.56
CA VAL A 669 65.01 -15.63 15.82
C VAL A 669 64.99 -16.87 14.89
N ALA A 670 65.82 -16.83 13.85
CA ALA A 670 66.03 -17.97 12.95
C ALA A 670 66.81 -19.11 13.61
N ILE A 671 66.59 -20.33 13.12
CA ILE A 671 67.56 -21.44 13.24
C ILE A 671 68.39 -21.45 11.95
N ILE A 672 69.72 -21.41 12.06
CA ILE A 672 70.61 -21.62 10.91
C ILE A 672 70.81 -23.12 10.71
N GLU A 673 70.02 -23.70 9.80
CA GLU A 673 70.06 -25.13 9.45
C GLU A 673 71.39 -25.47 8.77
N ASP A 674 71.68 -24.80 7.66
CA ASP A 674 72.83 -25.12 6.80
C ASP A 674 73.41 -23.87 6.13
N ILE A 675 74.64 -23.98 5.64
CA ILE A 675 75.29 -22.92 4.84
C ILE A 675 76.02 -23.57 3.67
N ASP A 676 75.49 -23.38 2.46
CA ASP A 676 76.19 -23.76 1.23
C ASP A 676 77.36 -22.80 0.99
N ILE A 677 78.57 -23.35 0.86
CA ILE A 677 79.79 -22.61 0.54
C ILE A 677 80.32 -23.12 -0.81
N THR A 678 80.42 -22.22 -1.78
CA THR A 678 81.20 -22.46 -3.01
C THR A 678 82.45 -21.60 -2.94
N ASP A 679 83.58 -22.21 -2.58
CA ASP A 679 84.90 -21.55 -2.52
C ASP A 679 85.84 -22.10 -3.62
N LEU A 680 87.12 -21.68 -3.61
CA LEU A 680 88.15 -22.09 -4.59
C LEU A 680 87.81 -21.74 -6.06
N THR A 681 86.97 -20.73 -6.29
CA THR A 681 86.63 -20.23 -7.63
C THR A 681 86.98 -18.74 -7.77
N ASP A 682 86.81 -18.17 -8.98
CA ASP A 682 86.97 -16.72 -9.18
C ASP A 682 85.79 -15.89 -8.60
N ASN A 683 84.72 -16.54 -8.12
CA ASN A 683 83.58 -15.90 -7.46
C ASN A 683 83.06 -16.80 -6.32
N ASN A 684 83.62 -16.69 -5.12
CA ASN A 684 83.13 -17.49 -4.00
C ASN A 684 81.75 -17.01 -3.56
N THR A 685 80.85 -17.95 -3.26
CA THR A 685 79.48 -17.65 -2.83
C THR A 685 79.12 -18.38 -1.55
N VAL A 686 78.20 -17.77 -0.80
CA VAL A 686 77.68 -18.27 0.48
C VAL A 686 76.16 -18.16 0.45
N THR A 687 75.45 -19.25 0.71
CA THR A 687 73.97 -19.25 0.83
C THR A 687 73.56 -19.78 2.20
N VAL A 688 72.84 -18.98 2.98
CA VAL A 688 72.45 -19.32 4.35
C VAL A 688 71.03 -19.88 4.37
N HIS A 689 70.86 -21.14 4.77
CA HIS A 689 69.55 -21.78 4.88
C HIS A 689 69.04 -21.72 6.32
N VAL A 690 67.83 -21.22 6.50
CA VAL A 690 67.23 -20.98 7.81
C VAL A 690 65.83 -21.57 7.94
N SER A 691 65.46 -21.94 9.16
CA SER A 691 64.11 -22.36 9.53
C SER A 691 63.56 -21.51 10.69
N PRO A 692 62.24 -21.42 10.86
CA PRO A 692 61.62 -20.67 11.95
C PRO A 692 61.71 -21.42 13.29
N THR A 693 62.19 -20.74 14.33
CA THR A 693 62.23 -21.28 15.70
C THR A 693 60.81 -21.55 16.21
N GLY A 694 60.60 -22.72 16.83
CA GLY A 694 59.32 -23.07 17.47
C GLY A 694 58.09 -23.14 16.54
N GLY A 695 58.27 -23.07 15.22
CA GLY A 695 57.17 -22.93 14.25
C GLY A 695 56.64 -21.49 14.11
N VAL A 696 57.35 -20.49 14.63
CA VAL A 696 57.00 -19.07 14.52
C VAL A 696 57.50 -18.52 13.18
N ASN A 697 56.62 -18.50 12.18
CA ASN A 697 56.95 -17.96 10.86
C ASN A 697 57.11 -16.43 10.91
N THR A 698 58.33 -15.95 10.65
CA THR A 698 58.68 -14.53 10.47
C THR A 698 59.66 -14.37 9.29
N THR A 699 59.99 -13.13 8.94
CA THR A 699 60.95 -12.79 7.88
C THR A 699 62.33 -12.53 8.50
N TYR A 700 63.37 -12.92 7.78
CA TYR A 700 64.76 -12.77 8.21
C TYR A 700 65.58 -11.94 7.22
N GLU A 701 66.58 -11.24 7.73
CA GLU A 701 67.56 -10.48 6.97
C GLU A 701 68.98 -10.94 7.33
N PHE A 702 69.91 -10.87 6.37
CA PHE A 702 71.21 -11.55 6.42
C PHE A 702 72.36 -10.55 6.28
N SER A 703 73.45 -10.75 7.01
CA SER A 703 74.72 -10.02 6.77
C SER A 703 75.93 -10.94 6.90
N ILE A 704 77.07 -10.49 6.39
CA ILE A 704 78.36 -11.16 6.57
C ILE A 704 79.37 -10.16 7.17
N ASP A 705 80.08 -10.60 8.21
CA ASP A 705 81.07 -9.87 9.03
C ASP A 705 80.57 -8.59 9.70
N ARG A 706 79.27 -8.33 9.67
CA ARG A 706 78.65 -7.08 10.12
C ARG A 706 77.52 -7.36 11.12
N PRO A 707 77.82 -7.50 12.43
CA PRO A 707 76.83 -7.85 13.47
C PRO A 707 75.66 -6.86 13.62
N HIS A 708 75.79 -5.65 13.07
CA HIS A 708 74.77 -4.59 13.08
C HIS A 708 74.44 -4.10 11.65
N GLY A 709 74.72 -4.92 10.64
CA GLY A 709 74.38 -4.65 9.25
C GLY A 709 75.30 -3.66 8.50
N PRO A 710 74.90 -3.17 7.32
CA PRO A 710 73.58 -3.39 6.70
C PRO A 710 73.30 -4.87 6.45
N PHE A 711 72.06 -5.27 6.71
CA PHE A 711 71.53 -6.58 6.33
C PHE A 711 70.89 -6.49 4.94
N GLN A 712 70.67 -7.65 4.31
CA GLN A 712 70.01 -7.83 3.02
C GLN A 712 68.94 -8.92 3.14
N GLU A 713 67.82 -8.79 2.41
CA GLU A 713 66.76 -9.82 2.38
C GLU A 713 67.23 -11.13 1.72
N SER A 714 68.17 -11.02 0.76
CA SER A 714 68.77 -12.18 0.09
C SER A 714 69.63 -12.97 1.09
N ASN A 715 69.39 -14.27 1.19
CA ASN A 715 70.24 -15.20 1.93
C ASN A 715 71.53 -15.60 1.19
N HIS A 716 71.74 -15.07 -0.02
CA HIS A 716 72.87 -15.36 -0.90
C HIS A 716 73.85 -14.18 -0.98
N PHE A 717 75.14 -14.49 -0.83
CA PHE A 717 76.27 -13.56 -0.96
C PHE A 717 77.19 -14.01 -2.09
N GLU A 718 77.62 -13.07 -2.94
CA GLU A 718 78.61 -13.26 -3.99
C GLU A 718 79.93 -12.54 -3.66
N LYS A 719 81.03 -12.96 -4.30
CA LYS A 719 82.37 -12.38 -4.18
C LYS A 719 82.85 -12.28 -2.74
N VAL A 720 82.57 -13.32 -1.96
CA VAL A 720 83.07 -13.42 -0.59
C VAL A 720 84.58 -13.63 -0.66
N GLU A 721 85.32 -12.75 0.00
CA GLU A 721 86.78 -12.84 0.06
C GLU A 721 87.23 -14.15 0.72
N PRO A 722 88.43 -14.68 0.44
CA PRO A 722 88.93 -15.86 1.14
C PRO A 722 89.35 -15.53 2.57
N GLY A 723 88.93 -16.34 3.55
CA GLY A 723 89.20 -16.08 4.95
C GLY A 723 88.21 -16.75 5.92
N LEU A 724 88.25 -16.29 7.17
CA LEU A 724 87.25 -16.59 8.20
C LEU A 724 86.18 -15.49 8.19
N HIS A 725 84.93 -15.89 8.14
CA HIS A 725 83.78 -14.97 8.10
C HIS A 725 82.74 -15.36 9.16
N THR A 726 81.88 -14.41 9.51
CA THR A 726 80.69 -14.68 10.35
C THR A 726 79.43 -14.23 9.62
N VAL A 727 78.52 -15.17 9.33
CA VAL A 727 77.18 -14.80 8.87
C VAL A 727 76.27 -14.49 10.06
N TYR A 728 75.47 -13.45 9.93
CA TYR A 728 74.45 -13.04 10.88
C TYR A 728 73.07 -13.11 10.24
N VAL A 729 72.08 -13.56 10.99
CA VAL A 729 70.67 -13.59 10.59
C VAL A 729 69.85 -12.87 11.66
N SER A 730 69.18 -11.80 11.28
CA SER A 730 68.36 -10.94 12.13
C SER A 730 66.88 -11.19 11.83
N ASP A 731 66.03 -11.24 12.86
CA ASP A 731 64.57 -11.14 12.67
C ASP A 731 64.20 -9.68 12.38
N VAL A 732 63.44 -9.43 11.31
CA VAL A 732 63.07 -8.07 10.89
C VAL A 732 62.17 -7.34 11.88
N ASN A 733 61.54 -8.04 12.83
CA ASN A 733 60.74 -7.44 13.90
C ASN A 733 61.58 -7.14 15.17
N GLY A 734 62.89 -7.38 15.13
CA GLY A 734 63.82 -7.04 16.20
C GLY A 734 63.95 -8.07 17.32
N CYS A 735 63.41 -9.29 17.16
CA CYS A 735 63.46 -10.31 18.23
C CYS A 735 64.85 -10.95 18.44
N GLY A 736 65.84 -10.60 17.63
CA GLY A 736 67.25 -10.90 17.90
C GLY A 736 68.04 -11.22 16.65
N VAL A 737 69.33 -11.53 16.86
CA VAL A 737 70.27 -11.92 15.80
C VAL A 737 70.98 -13.21 16.21
N VAL A 738 70.98 -14.20 15.33
CA VAL A 738 71.80 -15.42 15.44
C VAL A 738 72.97 -15.35 14.46
N PHE A 739 74.04 -16.09 14.72
CA PHE A 739 75.23 -16.07 13.88
C PHE A 739 75.96 -17.41 13.83
N LYS A 740 76.70 -17.63 12.74
CA LYS A 740 77.52 -18.83 12.51
C LYS A 740 78.81 -18.41 11.82
N GLU A 741 79.95 -18.81 12.38
CA GLU A 741 81.24 -18.66 11.71
C GLU A 741 81.35 -19.65 10.56
N ILE A 742 82.01 -19.23 9.48
CA ILE A 742 82.31 -20.02 8.28
C ILE A 742 83.73 -19.74 7.78
N SER A 743 84.18 -20.52 6.81
CA SER A 743 85.51 -20.42 6.23
C SER A 743 85.45 -20.55 4.71
N ILE A 744 86.14 -19.66 4.00
CA ILE A 744 86.18 -19.60 2.54
C ILE A 744 87.62 -19.86 2.08
N LEU A 745 87.85 -20.96 1.38
CA LEU A 745 89.19 -21.34 0.94
C LEU A 745 89.64 -20.66 -0.36
N SER A 746 90.92 -20.29 -0.41
CA SER A 746 91.61 -19.92 -1.66
C SER A 746 93.05 -20.43 -1.67
N ILE A 747 93.49 -20.91 -2.83
CA ILE A 747 94.82 -21.49 -3.03
C ILE A 747 95.68 -20.51 -3.84
N PRO A 748 96.77 -19.95 -3.27
CA PRO A 748 97.67 -19.06 -4.00
C PRO A 748 98.28 -19.72 -5.24
N LYS A 749 98.25 -19.01 -6.37
CA LYS A 749 98.81 -19.50 -7.63
C LYS A 749 100.35 -19.40 -7.68
N PHE A 750 100.96 -18.65 -6.77
CA PHE A 750 102.40 -18.52 -6.61
C PHE A 750 102.77 -18.10 -5.17
N PHE A 751 104.05 -18.18 -4.83
CA PHE A 751 104.64 -17.59 -3.62
C PHE A 751 106.13 -17.23 -3.86
N THR A 752 106.72 -16.45 -2.95
CA THR A 752 108.06 -15.85 -3.10
C THR A 752 108.91 -16.05 -1.83
N PRO A 753 109.53 -17.23 -1.62
CA PRO A 753 110.41 -17.48 -0.48
C PRO A 753 111.76 -16.77 -0.67
N ASN A 754 111.80 -15.49 -0.31
CA ASN A 754 112.96 -14.60 -0.47
C ASN A 754 113.45 -13.99 0.87
N GLY A 755 112.68 -14.13 1.95
CA GLY A 755 112.94 -13.63 3.30
C GLY A 755 112.51 -12.19 3.58
N ASP A 756 111.64 -11.59 2.75
CA ASP A 756 111.16 -10.21 2.94
C ASP A 756 109.91 -10.09 3.83
N GLY A 757 109.32 -11.22 4.24
CA GLY A 757 108.11 -11.30 5.06
C GLY A 757 106.80 -11.34 4.27
N VAL A 758 106.84 -11.32 2.93
CA VAL A 758 105.65 -11.27 2.06
C VAL A 758 105.61 -12.49 1.14
N HIS A 759 104.58 -13.34 1.33
CA HIS A 759 104.43 -14.61 0.60
C HIS A 759 105.66 -15.54 0.69
N ASP A 760 106.40 -15.48 1.80
CA ASP A 760 107.57 -16.33 2.07
C ASP A 760 107.24 -17.83 2.17
N THR A 761 105.98 -18.14 2.45
CA THR A 761 105.46 -19.50 2.48
C THR A 761 104.21 -19.64 1.63
N TRP A 762 104.01 -20.84 1.07
CA TRP A 762 102.79 -21.22 0.37
C TRP A 762 101.84 -21.92 1.35
N ASP A 763 100.67 -21.32 1.55
CA ASP A 763 99.61 -21.83 2.42
C ASP A 763 98.23 -21.52 1.82
N ILE A 764 97.18 -22.19 2.29
CA ILE A 764 95.82 -22.05 1.78
C ILE A 764 95.08 -21.02 2.62
N VAL A 765 94.68 -19.90 1.99
CA VAL A 765 93.92 -18.84 2.67
C VAL A 765 92.58 -19.41 3.13
N GLY A 766 92.20 -19.13 4.38
CA GLY A 766 91.02 -19.70 5.02
C GLY A 766 91.25 -21.07 5.68
N MET A 767 92.41 -21.73 5.49
CA MET A 767 92.73 -22.96 6.22
C MET A 767 92.91 -22.68 7.71
N ASN A 768 92.29 -23.48 8.59
CA ASN A 768 92.34 -23.24 10.04
C ASN A 768 91.90 -24.46 10.87
N PHE A 769 92.23 -24.43 12.16
CA PHE A 769 91.98 -25.52 13.11
C PHE A 769 90.49 -25.79 13.43
N LYS A 770 89.58 -24.84 13.17
CA LYS A 770 88.17 -24.95 13.54
C LYS A 770 87.33 -25.68 12.48
N PHE A 771 87.67 -25.50 11.21
CA PHE A 771 86.91 -26.06 10.08
C PHE A 771 87.63 -27.21 9.36
N TYR A 772 88.96 -27.31 9.47
CA TYR A 772 89.79 -28.20 8.64
C TYR A 772 90.89 -28.90 9.45
N GLN A 773 90.53 -29.45 10.61
CA GLN A 773 91.47 -30.00 11.60
C GLN A 773 92.25 -31.23 11.11
N ASN A 774 91.64 -32.09 10.29
CA ASN A 774 92.21 -33.36 9.82
C ASN A 774 92.60 -33.33 8.32
N SER A 775 92.41 -32.20 7.65
CA SER A 775 92.82 -31.98 6.27
C SER A 775 94.31 -32.21 6.09
N THR A 776 94.74 -32.62 4.89
CA THR A 776 96.17 -32.83 4.57
C THR A 776 96.55 -32.19 3.25
N ILE A 777 97.76 -31.64 3.18
CA ILE A 777 98.28 -30.91 2.03
C ILE A 777 99.59 -31.56 1.57
N TYR A 778 99.57 -32.22 0.41
CA TYR A 778 100.73 -32.85 -0.20
C TYR A 778 101.26 -32.00 -1.36
N ILE A 779 102.57 -31.78 -1.41
CA ILE A 779 103.26 -31.07 -2.51
C ILE A 779 104.21 -32.02 -3.23
N TYR A 780 104.23 -31.95 -4.55
CA TYR A 780 105.01 -32.80 -5.45
C TYR A 780 105.81 -31.98 -6.46
N ASP A 781 106.95 -32.52 -6.92
CA ASP A 781 107.68 -31.98 -8.06
C ASP A 781 107.06 -32.40 -9.41
N ARG A 782 107.60 -31.84 -10.49
CA ARG A 782 107.19 -32.13 -11.88
C ARG A 782 107.32 -33.60 -12.34
N TYR A 783 107.90 -34.47 -11.52
CA TYR A 783 108.06 -35.90 -11.78
C TYR A 783 107.17 -36.76 -10.87
N GLY A 784 106.34 -36.13 -10.02
CA GLY A 784 105.43 -36.81 -9.09
C GLY A 784 106.10 -37.28 -7.80
N LYS A 785 107.33 -36.82 -7.50
CA LYS A 785 107.98 -37.12 -6.22
C LYS A 785 107.38 -36.24 -5.12
N LEU A 786 106.97 -36.84 -4.00
CA LEU A 786 106.53 -36.10 -2.82
C LEU A 786 107.68 -35.24 -2.25
N ILE A 787 107.39 -33.94 -2.09
CA ILE A 787 108.30 -32.90 -1.61
C ILE A 787 107.95 -32.49 -0.18
N ALA A 788 106.68 -32.19 0.09
CA ALA A 788 106.23 -31.83 1.43
C ALA A 788 104.87 -32.46 1.75
N ASN A 789 104.65 -32.71 3.04
CA ASN A 789 103.33 -32.92 3.63
C ASN A 789 103.18 -31.82 4.69
N ILE A 790 102.29 -30.86 4.45
CA ILE A 790 102.07 -29.72 5.34
C ILE A 790 100.88 -30.04 6.25
N ASP A 791 101.06 -29.84 7.55
CA ASP A 791 99.93 -29.77 8.48
C ASP A 791 99.18 -28.44 8.21
N PRO A 792 97.85 -28.43 7.99
CA PRO A 792 97.04 -27.21 7.87
C PRO A 792 97.08 -26.26 9.09
N LYS A 793 97.77 -26.65 10.17
CA LYS A 793 98.06 -25.83 11.37
C LYS A 793 99.43 -25.14 11.32
N GLY A 794 100.26 -25.46 10.32
CA GLY A 794 101.61 -24.90 10.15
C GLY A 794 101.62 -23.61 9.33
N SER A 795 102.78 -22.95 9.24
CA SER A 795 102.94 -21.69 8.50
C SER A 795 103.00 -21.85 6.97
N GLY A 796 102.44 -22.92 6.40
CA GLY A 796 102.66 -23.28 4.99
C GLY A 796 104.04 -23.88 4.69
N TRP A 797 104.40 -23.94 3.41
CA TRP A 797 105.68 -24.47 2.91
C TRP A 797 106.62 -23.37 2.41
N ASP A 798 107.87 -23.39 2.86
CA ASP A 798 108.93 -22.39 2.62
C ASP A 798 109.74 -22.59 1.32
N GLY A 799 109.34 -23.55 0.48
CA GLY A 799 110.07 -23.87 -0.75
C GLY A 799 111.36 -24.68 -0.55
N THR A 800 111.57 -25.27 0.63
CA THR A 800 112.72 -26.13 0.91
C THR A 800 112.38 -27.63 0.88
N TYR A 801 113.40 -28.46 0.66
CA TYR A 801 113.33 -29.92 0.81
C TYR A 801 114.56 -30.39 1.58
N ASN A 802 114.35 -31.08 2.71
CA ASN A 802 115.42 -31.48 3.63
C ASN A 802 116.36 -30.30 4.02
N GLY A 803 115.81 -29.09 4.20
CA GLY A 803 116.57 -27.88 4.56
C GLY A 803 117.35 -27.24 3.41
N HIS A 804 117.19 -27.72 2.17
CA HIS A 804 117.80 -27.10 0.99
C HIS A 804 116.74 -26.39 0.12
N PRO A 805 116.99 -25.14 -0.33
CA PRO A 805 116.09 -24.43 -1.24
C PRO A 805 115.92 -25.17 -2.57
N LEU A 806 114.68 -25.42 -3.01
CA LEU A 806 114.41 -26.04 -4.31
C LEU A 806 114.48 -25.02 -5.47
N PRO A 807 114.52 -25.45 -6.76
CA PRO A 807 114.54 -24.53 -7.91
C PRO A 807 113.22 -23.76 -8.10
N SER A 808 113.28 -22.49 -8.52
CA SER A 808 112.09 -21.71 -8.91
C SER A 808 111.42 -22.33 -10.15
N THR A 809 110.31 -23.02 -9.94
CA THR A 809 109.54 -23.75 -10.94
C THR A 809 108.14 -24.06 -10.40
N ASP A 810 107.31 -24.75 -11.17
CA ASP A 810 105.98 -25.15 -10.73
C ASP A 810 106.03 -26.39 -9.83
N TYR A 811 105.16 -26.40 -8.82
CA TYR A 811 104.93 -27.50 -7.90
C TYR A 811 103.47 -27.90 -7.93
N TRP A 812 103.18 -29.19 -7.83
CA TRP A 812 101.83 -29.73 -7.85
C TRP A 812 101.36 -30.00 -6.43
N TYR A 813 100.09 -29.77 -6.16
CA TYR A 813 99.49 -30.08 -4.86
C TYR A 813 98.33 -31.07 -4.97
N VAL A 814 98.12 -31.78 -3.87
CA VAL A 814 96.88 -32.49 -3.55
C VAL A 814 96.46 -32.05 -2.15
N VAL A 815 95.28 -31.47 -2.03
CA VAL A 815 94.65 -31.12 -0.76
C VAL A 815 93.48 -32.06 -0.56
N GLU A 816 93.45 -32.75 0.58
CA GLU A 816 92.35 -33.60 1.01
C GLU A 816 91.70 -32.89 2.21
N LEU A 817 90.45 -32.43 2.04
CA LEU A 817 89.73 -31.61 3.02
C LEU A 817 88.82 -32.47 3.93
N ASP A 818 88.59 -32.00 5.15
CA ASP A 818 87.67 -32.60 6.14
C ASP A 818 86.24 -32.80 5.62
N ASP A 819 85.79 -31.96 4.68
CA ASP A 819 84.48 -32.06 4.01
C ASP A 819 84.45 -33.13 2.89
N GLY A 820 85.54 -33.88 2.69
CA GLY A 820 85.68 -34.94 1.70
C GLY A 820 86.08 -34.45 0.30
N ARG A 821 86.23 -33.14 0.06
CA ARG A 821 86.70 -32.62 -1.22
C ARG A 821 88.20 -32.91 -1.40
N THR A 822 88.58 -33.27 -2.62
CA THR A 822 90.00 -33.39 -3.02
C THR A 822 90.32 -32.38 -4.10
N VAL A 823 91.20 -31.43 -3.79
CA VAL A 823 91.59 -30.35 -4.70
C VAL A 823 92.99 -30.63 -5.23
N LYS A 824 93.19 -30.51 -6.55
CA LYS A 824 94.48 -30.76 -7.21
C LYS A 824 94.80 -29.63 -8.17
N GLY A 825 96.07 -29.23 -8.19
CA GLY A 825 96.52 -28.16 -9.06
C GLY A 825 98.02 -27.98 -9.01
N HIS A 826 98.47 -26.80 -9.44
CA HIS A 826 99.87 -26.37 -9.32
C HIS A 826 99.96 -24.92 -8.88
N PHE A 827 101.12 -24.53 -8.38
CA PHE A 827 101.52 -23.16 -8.10
C PHE A 827 102.99 -22.96 -8.48
N SER A 828 103.36 -21.72 -8.83
CA SER A 828 104.73 -21.38 -9.19
C SER A 828 105.52 -20.90 -7.97
N MET A 829 106.68 -21.49 -7.70
CA MET A 829 107.65 -20.89 -6.78
C MET A 829 108.51 -19.88 -7.55
N ILE A 830 108.45 -18.61 -7.15
CA ILE A 830 109.20 -17.51 -7.75
C ILE A 830 110.27 -17.08 -6.74
N ARG A 831 111.49 -16.72 -7.20
CA ARG A 831 112.53 -16.10 -6.36
C ARG A 831 113.23 -14.99 -7.14
#